data_AF-F2LFP7-F1
#
_entry.id   AF-F2LFP7-F1
#
_cell.length_a   1.000
_cell.length_b   1.000
_cell.length_c   1.000
_cell.angle_alpha   90.00
_cell.angle_beta   90.00
_cell.angle_gamma   90.00
#
_symmetry.space_group_name_H-M   'P 1'
#
loop_
_entity.id
_entity.type
_entity.pdbx_description
1 polymer ?
#
loop_
_entity_poly.entity_id
_entity_poly.type
_entity_poly.pdbx_seq_one_letter_code
_entity_poly.pdbx_strand_id
1 'polypeptide(L)'
;MADKNLLIGYGETLVEPVKLSRGGGAKRYPYEFSEIRGRLSKQIKTVVKQVNQADPKAAPRGESVVEMTLHPAFLAKSYFPQKLLSEFGLRHVGSRGRFVHPEVSLRKSRPPEGEAAPVLFVAGSVENFEAMELGLKEKGIPEVFQDDFRKIENFEIFHAQQKVKWIDSEADWVSLEVVLHAAAHQSYILESFVKWAEQCGGEVFVDKAIFVPGLTFLPVNVSRDSVVELAKFSFVRAVRSLAPLRVSRPVAVRNVQGGGAVSLPSEAELDPSVSVAVFDGGIGHSDLSQWVDEYTWPDTKITAANLLLHGNTVTTTVLFGEGSEKKAVLPRPFSRVRHYRVLGKDSGGDPDLFDVLKKIDWVLINEQPQFMNLSLGPCIPIDDDDVHVWTTLLDHRLSNGLTFTTVAVGNDGADPDPSLSRVQPPSDMVNALGIGAADSAGSVWNRASYSCIGPGRSPGLMKPDGVAFGGSGTEAFHAYSPAHGGLVGLEGTSFSAPLVLRAAIGVAATLDAPLSATALRALMIHRAQPHETSGGRETGWGRFETDPERLIVCGDHEAMVIYTGSINPGQPVRAKIPFPNIALKGKVTIKATFAFTAPTDPAHSLNYTKAGLGVIFRPIGADKKSIPFFNQDKFDSESDLRRDAQKWESCLSRTRRFNPGTLNDPVFDIEYLTREEGKAVPSKDQVPLPYVLVVTVSVANTPGVYNNVLQRYKTLQPVKVATQIHIKK
;
A
#
# COMPACT_ATOMS: atom_id res chain seq x y z
N MET A 1 -15.70 19.55 -24.98
CA MET A 1 -15.75 18.09 -24.77
C MET A 1 -16.77 17.35 -25.62
N ALA A 2 -17.85 17.98 -26.13
CA ALA A 2 -18.94 17.29 -26.83
C ALA A 2 -18.53 16.46 -28.09
N ASP A 3 -17.40 16.78 -28.74
CA ASP A 3 -16.90 16.07 -29.93
C ASP A 3 -15.66 15.17 -29.67
N LYS A 4 -15.29 14.93 -28.40
CA LYS A 4 -14.13 14.09 -28.05
C LYS A 4 -14.58 12.65 -27.75
N ASN A 5 -13.79 11.66 -28.17
CA ASN A 5 -13.96 10.27 -27.74
C ASN A 5 -13.57 10.16 -26.26
N LEU A 6 -14.54 9.86 -25.40
CA LEU A 6 -14.33 9.77 -23.95
C LEU A 6 -14.16 8.31 -23.50
N LEU A 7 -13.64 8.12 -22.28
CA LEU A 7 -13.63 6.86 -21.56
C LEU A 7 -15.01 6.19 -21.68
N ILE A 8 -15.04 4.91 -21.97
CA ILE A 8 -16.27 4.14 -22.14
C ILE A 8 -16.62 3.46 -20.82
N GLY A 9 -17.82 3.70 -20.31
CA GLY A 9 -18.41 3.08 -19.14
C GLY A 9 -19.19 1.79 -19.45
N TYR A 10 -19.78 1.22 -18.40
CA TYR A 10 -20.64 0.03 -18.43
C TYR A 10 -19.96 -1.26 -18.89
N GLY A 11 -18.63 -1.37 -18.72
CA GLY A 11 -17.87 -2.58 -19.05
C GLY A 11 -18.38 -3.82 -18.30
N GLU A 12 -18.90 -3.66 -17.07
CA GLU A 12 -19.47 -4.74 -16.27
C GLU A 12 -20.63 -5.48 -16.95
N THR A 13 -21.31 -4.87 -17.93
CA THR A 13 -22.33 -5.53 -18.75
C THR A 13 -21.77 -6.64 -19.65
N LEU A 14 -20.44 -6.68 -19.82
CA LEU A 14 -19.71 -7.69 -20.59
C LEU A 14 -19.07 -8.77 -19.71
N VAL A 15 -19.49 -8.85 -18.44
CA VAL A 15 -19.01 -9.82 -17.46
C VAL A 15 -20.06 -10.91 -17.23
N GLU A 16 -19.64 -12.18 -17.30
CA GLU A 16 -20.51 -13.34 -17.10
C GLU A 16 -19.88 -14.36 -16.13
N PRO A 17 -20.65 -15.15 -15.36
CA PRO A 17 -20.10 -16.22 -14.52
C PRO A 17 -19.41 -17.31 -15.35
N VAL A 18 -18.34 -17.91 -14.82
CA VAL A 18 -17.61 -19.01 -15.47
C VAL A 18 -17.30 -20.12 -14.48
N LYS A 19 -17.02 -21.34 -14.97
CA LYS A 19 -16.47 -22.44 -14.17
C LYS A 19 -15.02 -22.68 -14.56
N LEU A 20 -14.12 -22.63 -13.58
CA LEU A 20 -12.70 -22.93 -13.76
C LEU A 20 -12.41 -24.35 -13.28
N SER A 21 -11.68 -25.13 -14.09
CA SER A 21 -11.19 -26.45 -13.70
C SER A 21 -10.06 -26.31 -12.67
N ARG A 22 -10.22 -26.92 -11.49
CA ARG A 22 -9.17 -26.99 -10.47
C ARG A 22 -8.30 -28.22 -10.71
N GLY A 23 -6.98 -28.05 -10.74
CA GLY A 23 -6.00 -29.13 -10.76
C GLY A 23 -5.24 -29.19 -9.43
N GLY A 24 -4.87 -30.40 -9.00
CA GLY A 24 -4.02 -30.62 -7.84
C GLY A 24 -3.63 -32.09 -7.72
N GLY A 25 -2.34 -32.38 -7.57
CA GLY A 25 -1.83 -33.70 -7.20
C GLY A 25 -1.53 -33.78 -5.71
N ALA A 26 -1.29 -34.99 -5.20
CA ALA A 26 -0.77 -35.18 -3.84
C ALA A 26 0.55 -34.39 -3.66
N LYS A 27 0.67 -33.65 -2.56
CA LYS A 27 1.87 -32.85 -2.31
C LYS A 27 2.96 -33.69 -1.67
N ARG A 28 4.20 -33.46 -2.10
CA ARG A 28 5.39 -34.09 -1.55
C ARG A 28 5.79 -33.42 -0.24
N TYR A 29 6.03 -34.22 0.79
CA TYR A 29 6.57 -33.76 2.08
C TYR A 29 8.12 -33.82 2.08
N PRO A 30 8.78 -32.87 2.77
CA PRO A 30 10.25 -32.86 2.88
C PRO A 30 10.79 -33.89 3.88
N TYR A 31 10.01 -34.25 4.90
CA TYR A 31 10.43 -35.09 6.02
C TYR A 31 9.49 -36.27 6.23
N GLU A 32 10.02 -37.39 6.73
CA GLU A 32 9.20 -38.46 7.31
C GLU A 32 8.85 -38.16 8.77
N PHE A 33 7.70 -38.67 9.24
CA PHE A 33 7.22 -38.35 10.60
C PHE A 33 8.15 -38.90 11.71
N SER A 34 8.80 -40.04 11.47
CA SER A 34 9.78 -40.60 12.42
C SER A 34 11.00 -39.72 12.61
N GLU A 35 11.46 -39.06 11.54
CA GLU A 35 12.64 -38.18 11.54
C GLU A 35 12.32 -36.87 12.27
N ILE A 36 11.18 -36.25 11.93
CA ILE A 36 10.79 -34.95 12.48
C ILE A 36 10.49 -35.02 13.98
N ARG A 37 9.98 -36.16 14.45
CA ARG A 37 9.63 -36.39 15.87
C ARG A 37 10.80 -36.14 16.81
N GLY A 38 11.97 -36.72 16.52
CA GLY A 38 13.15 -36.57 17.37
C GLY A 38 13.71 -35.16 17.37
N ARG A 39 13.67 -34.49 16.21
CA ARG A 39 14.18 -33.13 16.00
C ARG A 39 13.31 -32.08 16.68
N LEU A 40 12.01 -32.06 16.40
CA LEU A 40 11.07 -31.11 17.01
C LEU A 40 10.93 -31.33 18.52
N SER A 41 10.97 -32.57 19.01
CA SER A 41 10.95 -32.84 20.46
C SER A 41 12.10 -32.13 21.19
N LYS A 42 13.32 -32.13 20.61
CA LYS A 42 14.45 -31.40 21.20
C LYS A 42 14.22 -29.88 21.19
N GLN A 43 13.71 -29.34 20.08
CA GLN A 43 13.41 -27.91 19.95
C GLN A 43 12.32 -27.45 20.94
N ILE A 44 11.21 -28.17 21.02
CA ILE A 44 10.10 -27.87 21.95
C ILE A 44 10.58 -27.95 23.40
N LYS A 45 11.39 -28.95 23.77
CA LYS A 45 11.98 -29.04 25.12
C LYS A 45 12.88 -27.85 25.46
N THR A 46 13.66 -27.35 24.49
CA THR A 46 14.48 -26.15 24.69
C THR A 46 13.60 -24.94 24.95
N VAL A 47 12.51 -24.78 24.19
CA VAL A 47 11.51 -23.72 24.41
C VAL A 47 10.88 -23.83 25.79
N VAL A 48 10.40 -25.02 26.19
CA VAL A 48 9.86 -25.27 27.54
C VAL A 48 10.83 -24.84 28.64
N LYS A 49 12.12 -25.21 28.51
CA LYS A 49 13.15 -24.82 29.47
C LYS A 49 13.33 -23.29 29.53
N GLN A 50 13.36 -22.62 28.38
CA GLN A 50 13.55 -21.18 28.31
C GLN A 50 12.34 -20.42 28.87
N VAL A 51 11.12 -20.88 28.58
CA VAL A 51 9.88 -20.29 29.12
C VAL A 51 9.84 -20.42 30.65
N ASN A 52 10.21 -21.58 31.20
CA ASN A 52 10.32 -21.78 32.65
C ASN A 52 11.39 -20.92 33.34
N GLN A 53 12.41 -20.47 32.60
CA GLN A 53 13.50 -19.63 33.11
C GLN A 53 13.23 -18.13 32.95
N ALA A 54 12.18 -17.74 32.24
CA ALA A 54 11.83 -16.33 32.02
C ALA A 54 11.32 -15.68 33.31
N ASP A 55 11.50 -14.36 33.44
CA ASP A 55 10.92 -13.60 34.54
C ASP A 55 9.38 -13.68 34.45
N PRO A 56 8.67 -14.15 35.49
CA PRO A 56 7.21 -14.23 35.49
C PRO A 56 6.52 -12.89 35.21
N LYS A 57 7.16 -11.76 35.53
CA LYS A 57 6.63 -10.42 35.27
C LYS A 57 6.71 -10.03 33.79
N ALA A 58 7.61 -10.65 33.03
CA ALA A 58 7.73 -10.48 31.58
C ALA A 58 6.78 -11.41 30.78
N ALA A 59 6.08 -12.32 31.46
CA ALA A 59 5.21 -13.34 30.88
C ALA A 59 3.77 -13.22 31.44
N PRO A 60 2.92 -12.34 30.86
CA PRO A 60 1.56 -12.17 31.35
C PRO A 60 0.80 -13.50 31.24
N ARG A 61 0.14 -13.90 32.34
CA ARG A 61 -0.52 -15.21 32.51
C ARG A 61 0.40 -16.42 32.33
N GLY A 62 1.72 -16.25 32.44
CA GLY A 62 2.69 -17.31 32.18
C GLY A 62 2.80 -17.69 30.70
N GLU A 63 2.23 -16.89 29.80
CA GLU A 63 2.30 -17.13 28.36
C GLU A 63 3.59 -16.55 27.76
N SER A 64 4.10 -17.21 26.72
CA SER A 64 5.21 -16.73 25.90
C SER A 64 4.91 -16.84 24.41
N VAL A 65 5.45 -15.92 23.61
CA VAL A 65 5.38 -15.96 22.14
C VAL A 65 6.62 -16.66 21.58
N VAL A 66 6.40 -17.69 20.77
CA VAL A 66 7.43 -18.50 20.12
C VAL A 66 7.30 -18.39 18.60
N GLU A 67 8.39 -18.64 17.89
CA GLU A 67 8.42 -18.70 16.43
C GLU A 67 8.30 -20.15 15.95
N MET A 68 7.23 -20.44 15.20
CA MET A 68 7.07 -21.68 14.45
C MET A 68 7.30 -21.39 12.96
N THR A 69 8.47 -21.77 12.46
CA THR A 69 8.81 -21.63 11.04
C THR A 69 8.30 -22.85 10.28
N LEU A 70 7.47 -22.67 9.25
CA LEU A 70 7.10 -23.76 8.35
C LEU A 70 8.12 -23.89 7.22
N HIS A 71 8.23 -25.09 6.67
CA HIS A 71 9.10 -25.35 5.54
C HIS A 71 8.66 -24.54 4.29
N PRO A 72 9.58 -23.96 3.49
CA PRO A 72 9.28 -23.10 2.34
C PRO A 72 8.28 -23.66 1.31
N ALA A 73 8.13 -24.99 1.25
CA ALA A 73 7.16 -25.65 0.37
C ALA A 73 5.68 -25.44 0.80
N PHE A 74 5.42 -24.96 2.02
CA PHE A 74 4.10 -24.88 2.65
C PHE A 74 3.62 -23.45 2.88
N LEU A 75 3.83 -22.57 1.91
CA LEU A 75 3.41 -21.15 1.95
C LEU A 75 1.91 -20.91 1.73
N ALA A 76 1.20 -21.83 1.10
CA ALA A 76 -0.21 -21.63 0.77
C ALA A 76 -1.12 -21.81 2.00
N LYS A 77 -2.23 -21.06 2.03
CA LYS A 77 -3.21 -21.06 3.14
C LYS A 77 -3.76 -22.45 3.53
N SER A 78 -3.77 -23.40 2.59
CA SER A 78 -4.21 -24.78 2.83
C SER A 78 -3.27 -25.59 3.72
N TYR A 79 -2.04 -25.11 3.95
CA TYR A 79 -1.04 -25.81 4.76
C TYR A 79 -0.90 -25.25 6.18
N PHE A 80 -1.67 -24.22 6.52
CA PHE A 80 -1.64 -23.65 7.86
C PHE A 80 -2.06 -24.69 8.91
N PRO A 81 -1.26 -24.93 9.97
CA PRO A 81 -1.46 -26.02 10.93
C PRO A 81 -2.54 -25.68 11.99
N GLN A 82 -3.73 -25.25 11.57
CA GLN A 82 -4.76 -24.74 12.49
C GLN A 82 -5.20 -25.80 13.51
N LYS A 83 -5.45 -27.02 13.05
CA LYS A 83 -5.90 -28.11 13.91
C LYS A 83 -4.85 -28.48 14.95
N LEU A 84 -3.58 -28.52 14.55
CA LEU A 84 -2.46 -28.77 15.46
C LEU A 84 -2.39 -27.71 16.57
N LEU A 85 -2.46 -26.42 16.21
CA LEU A 85 -2.40 -25.35 17.20
C LEU A 85 -3.57 -25.41 18.19
N SER A 86 -4.80 -25.63 17.68
CA SER A 86 -5.99 -25.74 18.53
C SER A 86 -5.96 -26.94 19.47
N GLU A 87 -5.45 -28.09 19.02
CA GLU A 87 -5.31 -29.31 19.84
C GLU A 87 -4.50 -29.06 21.11
N PHE A 88 -3.41 -28.30 21.00
CA PHE A 88 -2.49 -28.04 22.12
C PHE A 88 -2.74 -26.69 22.82
N GLY A 89 -3.87 -26.03 22.55
CA GLY A 89 -4.22 -24.75 23.18
C GLY A 89 -3.32 -23.57 22.77
N LEU A 90 -2.62 -23.68 21.64
CA LEU A 90 -1.70 -22.66 21.14
C LEU A 90 -2.43 -21.61 20.29
N ARG A 91 -2.11 -20.34 20.50
CA ARG A 91 -2.76 -19.21 19.82
C ARG A 91 -1.85 -18.62 18.75
N HIS A 92 -2.34 -18.52 17.52
CA HIS A 92 -1.66 -17.76 16.47
C HIS A 92 -1.86 -16.26 16.71
N VAL A 93 -0.79 -15.51 16.91
CA VAL A 93 -0.83 -14.06 17.27
C VAL A 93 -0.16 -13.16 16.23
N GLY A 94 0.35 -13.73 15.15
CA GLY A 94 0.98 -13.00 14.06
C GLY A 94 1.76 -13.92 13.12
N SER A 95 2.24 -13.37 12.01
CA SER A 95 3.20 -14.04 11.14
C SER A 95 4.10 -13.07 10.41
N ARG A 96 5.27 -13.54 9.97
CA ARG A 96 6.18 -12.82 9.06
C ARG A 96 6.80 -13.75 8.03
N GLY A 97 7.48 -13.18 7.04
CA GLY A 97 8.33 -13.93 6.12
C GLY A 97 9.75 -14.04 6.69
N ARG A 98 10.47 -15.10 6.35
CA ARG A 98 11.92 -15.17 6.58
C ARG A 98 12.54 -16.00 5.47
N PHE A 99 13.70 -15.61 4.97
CA PHE A 99 14.50 -16.50 4.13
C PHE A 99 15.24 -17.49 5.02
N VAL A 100 15.05 -18.79 4.76
CA VAL A 100 15.68 -19.86 5.51
C VAL A 100 16.32 -20.85 4.55
N HIS A 101 17.40 -21.48 4.98
CA HIS A 101 17.94 -22.66 4.31
C HIS A 101 17.33 -23.89 4.98
N PRO A 102 16.26 -24.49 4.42
CA PRO A 102 15.67 -25.66 5.04
C PRO A 102 16.66 -26.83 5.03
N GLU A 103 16.57 -27.72 6.02
CA GLU A 103 17.40 -28.93 6.08
C GLU A 103 17.23 -29.76 4.80
N VAL A 104 15.99 -29.92 4.33
CA VAL A 104 15.66 -30.63 3.08
C VAL A 104 14.94 -29.72 2.09
N SER A 105 15.68 -29.08 1.21
CA SER A 105 15.10 -28.32 0.10
C SER A 105 14.38 -29.23 -0.91
N LEU A 106 13.14 -28.86 -1.27
CA LEU A 106 12.36 -29.49 -2.34
C LEU A 106 12.56 -28.80 -3.71
N ARG A 107 13.35 -27.72 -3.78
CA ARG A 107 13.66 -27.04 -5.04
C ARG A 107 14.79 -27.76 -5.78
N LYS A 108 14.74 -27.69 -7.11
CA LYS A 108 15.83 -28.18 -7.97
C LYS A 108 17.09 -27.31 -7.87
N SER A 109 16.91 -26.00 -7.68
CA SER A 109 17.98 -25.02 -7.49
C SER A 109 17.74 -24.24 -6.20
N ARG A 110 18.75 -24.15 -5.34
CA ARG A 110 18.69 -23.47 -4.05
C ARG A 110 19.16 -22.02 -4.22
N PRO A 111 18.35 -21.01 -3.86
CA PRO A 111 18.80 -19.62 -3.89
C PRO A 111 19.91 -19.39 -2.84
N PRO A 112 20.97 -18.61 -3.16
CA PRO A 112 22.04 -18.26 -2.23
C PRO A 112 21.54 -17.60 -0.94
N GLU A 113 20.51 -16.76 -1.04
CA GLU A 113 19.88 -16.03 0.06
C GLU A 113 18.91 -16.89 0.90
N GLY A 114 18.65 -18.14 0.48
CA GLY A 114 17.70 -19.04 1.11
C GLY A 114 16.33 -19.05 0.45
N GLU A 115 15.42 -19.83 0.99
CA GLU A 115 14.06 -19.97 0.51
C GLU A 115 13.08 -19.25 1.45
N ALA A 116 12.14 -18.49 0.88
CA ALA A 116 11.12 -17.81 1.66
C ALA A 116 10.21 -18.81 2.40
N ALA A 117 10.23 -18.75 3.72
CA ALA A 117 9.40 -19.52 4.64
C ALA A 117 8.43 -18.61 5.41
N PRO A 118 7.25 -19.12 5.80
CA PRO A 118 6.38 -18.44 6.74
C PRO A 118 6.83 -18.74 8.17
N VAL A 119 6.97 -17.69 8.98
CA VAL A 119 7.17 -17.78 10.43
C VAL A 119 5.88 -17.38 11.11
N LEU A 120 5.32 -18.28 11.93
CA LEU A 120 4.14 -18.04 12.73
C LEU A 120 4.55 -17.66 14.15
N PHE A 121 4.01 -16.56 14.66
CA PHE A 121 4.11 -16.21 16.08
C PHE A 121 2.99 -16.93 16.83
N VAL A 122 3.38 -17.77 17.78
CA VAL A 122 2.47 -18.66 18.52
C VAL A 122 2.60 -18.37 20.01
N ALA A 123 1.50 -18.00 20.66
CA ALA A 123 1.42 -17.79 22.10
C ALA A 123 0.91 -19.04 22.81
N GLY A 124 1.52 -19.38 23.95
CA GLY A 124 1.11 -20.48 24.82
C GLY A 124 1.82 -20.43 26.16
N SER A 125 1.28 -21.14 27.16
CA SER A 125 1.96 -21.37 28.44
C SER A 125 2.97 -22.51 28.34
N VAL A 126 3.77 -22.71 29.40
CA VAL A 126 4.67 -23.86 29.48
C VAL A 126 3.92 -25.19 29.36
N GLU A 127 2.74 -25.30 29.99
CA GLU A 127 1.91 -26.50 29.95
C GLU A 127 1.43 -26.80 28.52
N ASN A 128 1.12 -25.77 27.73
CA ASN A 128 0.74 -25.96 26.32
C ASN A 128 1.89 -26.54 25.50
N PHE A 129 3.11 -26.02 25.67
CA PHE A 129 4.28 -26.53 24.94
C PHE A 129 4.68 -27.93 25.39
N GLU A 130 4.57 -28.25 26.68
CA GLU A 130 4.75 -29.60 27.20
C GLU A 130 3.72 -30.59 26.65
N ALA A 131 2.45 -30.17 26.56
CA ALA A 131 1.40 -30.98 25.94
C ALA A 131 1.68 -31.27 24.46
N MET A 132 2.15 -30.29 23.69
CA MET A 132 2.58 -30.48 22.30
C MET A 132 3.76 -31.46 22.18
N GLU A 133 4.71 -31.38 23.10
CA GLU A 133 5.87 -32.29 23.16
C GLU A 133 5.46 -33.74 23.44
N LEU A 134 4.55 -33.92 24.39
CA LEU A 134 4.01 -35.23 24.76
C LEU A 134 3.18 -35.82 23.62
N GLY A 135 2.30 -35.02 23.02
CA GLY A 135 1.48 -35.42 21.87
C GLY A 135 2.32 -35.83 20.67
N LEU A 136 3.41 -35.11 20.38
CA LEU A 136 4.35 -35.47 19.31
C LEU A 136 4.97 -36.87 19.50
N LYS A 137 5.12 -37.34 20.75
CA LYS A 137 5.66 -38.66 21.09
C LYS A 137 4.60 -39.76 21.18
N GLU A 138 3.33 -39.40 21.28
CA GLU A 138 2.25 -40.34 21.49
C GLU A 138 2.18 -41.36 20.34
N LYS A 139 2.00 -42.64 20.71
CA LYS A 139 1.78 -43.69 19.72
C LYS A 139 0.35 -43.59 19.20
N GLY A 140 0.19 -43.44 17.89
CA GLY A 140 -1.12 -43.40 17.25
C GLY A 140 -1.73 -42.01 17.09
N ILE A 141 -0.94 -40.94 17.25
CA ILE A 141 -1.40 -39.59 16.92
C ILE A 141 -1.99 -39.55 15.49
N PRO A 142 -3.18 -38.94 15.29
CA PRO A 142 -3.83 -38.87 13.97
C PRO A 142 -2.93 -38.38 12.84
N GLU A 143 -3.07 -38.96 11.64
CA GLU A 143 -2.25 -38.65 10.46
C GLU A 143 -2.26 -37.17 10.09
N VAL A 144 -3.38 -36.47 10.28
CA VAL A 144 -3.50 -35.02 10.06
C VAL A 144 -2.48 -34.22 10.88
N PHE A 145 -2.25 -34.62 12.14
CA PHE A 145 -1.27 -33.97 13.00
C PHE A 145 0.15 -34.38 12.63
N GLN A 146 0.37 -35.64 12.24
CA GLN A 146 1.67 -36.08 11.72
C GLN A 146 2.09 -35.23 10.52
N ASP A 147 1.16 -35.02 9.59
CA ASP A 147 1.35 -34.18 8.42
C ASP A 147 1.61 -32.71 8.78
N ASP A 148 0.92 -32.16 9.78
CA ASP A 148 1.20 -30.80 10.27
C ASP A 148 2.60 -30.69 10.89
N PHE A 149 3.03 -31.65 11.70
CA PHE A 149 4.39 -31.67 12.26
C PHE A 149 5.46 -31.76 11.16
N ARG A 150 5.24 -32.56 10.11
CA ARG A 150 6.15 -32.67 8.95
C ARG A 150 6.32 -31.38 8.16
N LYS A 151 5.46 -30.38 8.38
CA LYS A 151 5.57 -29.06 7.74
C LYS A 151 6.44 -28.10 8.54
N ILE A 152 6.74 -28.38 9.81
CA ILE A 152 7.49 -27.47 10.69
C ILE A 152 8.98 -27.62 10.41
N GLU A 153 9.61 -26.51 10.03
CA GLU A 153 11.05 -26.41 9.81
C GLU A 153 11.80 -26.11 11.11
N ASN A 154 11.30 -25.17 11.92
CA ASN A 154 11.94 -24.77 13.16
C ASN A 154 10.90 -24.35 14.20
N PHE A 155 11.22 -24.54 15.49
CA PHE A 155 10.41 -24.14 16.63
C PHE A 155 11.31 -23.56 17.73
N GLU A 156 11.25 -22.24 17.94
CA GLU A 156 12.21 -21.54 18.82
C GLU A 156 11.56 -20.39 19.60
N ILE A 157 12.18 -19.96 20.70
CA ILE A 157 11.73 -18.78 21.44
C ILE A 157 12.00 -17.51 20.63
N PHE A 158 11.10 -16.53 20.70
CA PHE A 158 11.33 -15.24 20.05
C PHE A 158 12.25 -14.37 20.93
N HIS A 159 13.54 -14.34 20.60
CA HIS A 159 14.56 -13.71 21.45
C HIS A 159 14.50 -12.18 21.44
N ALA A 160 14.86 -11.56 22.57
CA ALA A 160 14.86 -10.11 22.74
C ALA A 160 15.66 -9.37 21.64
N GLN A 161 16.84 -9.89 21.29
CA GLN A 161 17.70 -9.31 20.26
C GLN A 161 17.07 -9.31 18.86
N GLN A 162 16.19 -10.27 18.57
CA GLN A 162 15.49 -10.34 17.28
C GLN A 162 14.32 -9.34 17.19
N LYS A 163 13.84 -8.84 18.33
CA LYS A 163 12.76 -7.85 18.43
C LYS A 163 13.29 -6.42 18.30
N VAL A 164 14.52 -6.17 18.74
CA VAL A 164 15.18 -4.86 18.63
C VAL A 164 15.61 -4.64 17.17
N LYS A 165 15.13 -3.54 16.57
CA LYS A 165 15.44 -3.14 15.19
C LYS A 165 16.49 -2.04 15.19
N TRP A 166 16.30 -1.01 14.36
CA TRP A 166 17.10 0.20 14.39
C TRP A 166 16.82 1.01 15.67
N ILE A 167 17.90 1.36 16.36
CA ILE A 167 17.91 2.24 17.53
C ILE A 167 18.90 3.36 17.18
N ASP A 168 18.45 4.61 17.27
CA ASP A 168 19.32 5.80 17.14
C ASP A 168 20.55 5.63 18.04
N SER A 169 21.77 5.94 17.60
CA SER A 169 23.03 5.67 18.33
C SER A 169 23.48 6.77 19.29
N GLU A 170 22.91 7.98 19.19
CA GLU A 170 23.57 9.18 19.76
C GLU A 170 23.03 9.65 21.12
N ALA A 171 21.92 9.09 21.62
CA ALA A 171 21.26 9.54 22.85
C ALA A 171 21.33 8.54 24.02
N ASP A 172 21.53 9.01 25.26
CA ASP A 172 21.48 8.19 26.47
C ASP A 172 20.05 7.69 26.76
N TRP A 173 19.06 8.53 26.47
CA TRP A 173 17.64 8.21 26.51
C TRP A 173 17.10 8.14 25.09
N VAL A 174 16.29 7.11 24.82
CA VAL A 174 15.73 6.88 23.49
C VAL A 174 14.20 6.87 23.55
N SER A 175 13.60 7.54 22.58
CA SER A 175 12.17 7.51 22.31
C SER A 175 11.86 6.37 21.34
N LEU A 176 11.07 5.40 21.77
CA LEU A 176 10.83 4.15 21.06
C LEU A 176 9.38 4.00 20.61
N GLU A 177 9.19 3.37 19.46
CA GLU A 177 7.97 2.65 19.13
C GLU A 177 8.11 1.19 19.58
N VAL A 178 7.24 0.77 20.51
CA VAL A 178 7.11 -0.63 20.91
C VAL A 178 5.83 -1.21 20.33
N VAL A 179 5.95 -2.38 19.70
CA VAL A 179 4.84 -3.12 19.10
C VAL A 179 4.55 -4.35 19.95
N LEU A 180 3.32 -4.52 20.41
CA LEU A 180 2.87 -5.69 21.15
C LEU A 180 1.96 -6.57 20.29
N HIS A 181 2.08 -7.89 20.47
CA HIS A 181 1.09 -8.90 20.04
C HIS A 181 -0.17 -8.81 20.91
N ALA A 182 -0.90 -7.70 20.81
CA ALA A 182 -2.07 -7.43 21.63
C ALA A 182 -3.16 -6.71 20.82
N ALA A 183 -4.37 -7.26 20.84
CA ALA A 183 -5.57 -6.56 20.40
C ALA A 183 -6.14 -5.68 21.53
N ALA A 184 -6.99 -4.71 21.18
CA ALA A 184 -7.58 -3.76 22.14
C ALA A 184 -8.30 -4.41 23.34
N HIS A 185 -8.91 -5.58 23.16
CA HIS A 185 -9.61 -6.30 24.24
C HIS A 185 -8.68 -7.12 25.16
N GLN A 186 -7.38 -7.20 24.84
CA GLN A 186 -6.39 -7.95 25.62
C GLN A 186 -5.61 -7.02 26.56
N SER A 187 -6.34 -6.23 27.37
CA SER A 187 -5.73 -5.20 28.25
C SER A 187 -4.68 -5.76 29.20
N TYR A 188 -4.82 -7.03 29.62
CA TYR A 188 -3.86 -7.71 30.49
C TYR A 188 -2.42 -7.70 29.94
N ILE A 189 -2.24 -7.74 28.61
CA ILE A 189 -0.91 -7.70 27.98
C ILE A 189 -0.32 -6.30 28.12
N LEU A 190 -1.12 -5.27 27.84
CA LEU A 190 -0.72 -3.86 27.95
C LEU A 190 -0.41 -3.49 29.40
N GLU A 191 -1.30 -3.83 30.33
CA GLU A 191 -1.14 -3.56 31.76
C GLU A 191 0.12 -4.22 32.33
N SER A 192 0.42 -5.45 31.91
CA SER A 192 1.66 -6.14 32.28
C SER A 192 2.89 -5.51 31.63
N PHE A 193 2.79 -5.07 30.37
CA PHE A 193 3.89 -4.40 29.69
C PHE A 193 4.25 -3.07 30.36
N VAL A 194 3.27 -2.25 30.74
CA VAL A 194 3.51 -0.99 31.46
C VAL A 194 4.30 -1.25 32.74
N LYS A 195 3.89 -2.22 33.56
CA LYS A 195 4.61 -2.60 34.79
C LYS A 195 6.02 -3.13 34.53
N TRP A 196 6.23 -3.81 33.41
CA TRP A 196 7.56 -4.30 33.00
C TRP A 196 8.46 -3.15 32.54
N ALA A 197 7.93 -2.23 31.74
CA ALA A 197 8.64 -1.05 31.27
C ALA A 197 9.09 -0.16 32.44
N GLU A 198 8.21 0.07 33.42
CA GLU A 198 8.54 0.80 34.66
C GLU A 198 9.72 0.15 35.42
N GLN A 199 9.76 -1.19 35.48
CA GLN A 199 10.87 -1.93 36.11
C GLN A 199 12.18 -1.80 35.32
N CYS A 200 12.09 -1.62 34.00
CA CYS A 200 13.23 -1.32 33.15
C CYS A 200 13.69 0.15 33.25
N GLY A 201 12.99 0.97 34.05
CA GLY A 201 13.21 2.42 34.15
C GLY A 201 12.62 3.22 33.00
N GLY A 202 11.66 2.66 32.25
CA GLY A 202 11.01 3.31 31.13
C GLY A 202 9.65 3.93 31.47
N GLU A 203 9.28 4.96 30.71
CA GLU A 203 7.99 5.64 30.75
C GLU A 203 7.16 5.26 29.52
N VAL A 204 5.92 4.79 29.72
CA VAL A 204 5.01 4.38 28.64
C VAL A 204 3.89 5.39 28.46
N PHE A 205 3.73 5.93 27.26
CA PHE A 205 2.67 6.89 26.93
C PHE A 205 1.40 6.16 26.49
N VAL A 206 0.69 5.57 27.46
CA VAL A 206 -0.51 4.73 27.21
C VAL A 206 -1.65 5.51 26.56
N ASP A 207 -1.80 6.78 26.92
CA ASP A 207 -2.78 7.68 26.31
C ASP A 207 -2.55 7.82 24.81
N LYS A 208 -1.31 7.68 24.34
CA LYS A 208 -0.90 7.73 22.91
C LYS A 208 -1.00 6.38 22.19
N ALA A 209 -1.37 5.30 22.87
CA ALA A 209 -1.46 3.96 22.26
C ALA A 209 -2.33 3.95 20.99
N ILE A 210 -1.89 3.21 19.97
CA ILE A 210 -2.65 2.95 18.75
C ILE A 210 -2.94 1.47 18.65
N PHE A 211 -4.24 1.16 18.55
CA PHE A 211 -4.75 -0.21 18.44
C PHE A 211 -5.19 -0.49 17.01
N VAL A 212 -4.71 -1.60 16.47
CA VAL A 212 -5.14 -2.17 15.19
C VAL A 212 -5.47 -3.65 15.38
N PRO A 213 -6.08 -4.33 14.39
CA PRO A 213 -6.32 -5.77 14.50
C PRO A 213 -5.02 -6.54 14.84
N GLY A 214 -5.00 -7.14 16.04
CA GLY A 214 -3.93 -8.01 16.55
C GLY A 214 -2.67 -7.32 17.08
N LEU A 215 -2.49 -6.00 16.91
CA LEU A 215 -1.30 -5.27 17.37
C LEU A 215 -1.65 -4.00 18.15
N THR A 216 -0.78 -3.66 19.10
CA THR A 216 -0.80 -2.40 19.84
C THR A 216 0.54 -1.72 19.71
N PHE A 217 0.55 -0.45 19.30
CA PHE A 217 1.73 0.39 19.15
C PHE A 217 1.79 1.42 20.28
N LEU A 218 2.94 1.54 20.94
CA LEU A 218 3.13 2.38 22.13
C LEU A 218 4.41 3.21 22.00
N PRO A 219 4.35 4.52 22.25
CA PRO A 219 5.54 5.31 22.52
C PRO A 219 6.09 4.94 23.91
N VAL A 220 7.40 4.73 24.00
CA VAL A 220 8.11 4.43 25.26
C VAL A 220 9.42 5.21 25.32
N ASN A 221 9.67 5.92 26.41
CA ASN A 221 10.98 6.51 26.68
C ASN A 221 11.74 5.63 27.66
N VAL A 222 13.00 5.32 27.36
CA VAL A 222 13.82 4.47 28.23
C VAL A 222 15.30 4.76 28.04
N SER A 223 16.13 4.44 29.03
CA SER A 223 17.58 4.39 28.86
C SER A 223 17.96 3.40 27.74
N ARG A 224 18.93 3.78 26.90
CA ARG A 224 19.48 2.93 25.84
C ARG A 224 19.90 1.56 26.35
N ASP A 225 20.53 1.49 27.51
CA ASP A 225 21.04 0.24 28.09
C ASP A 225 19.91 -0.75 28.46
N SER A 226 18.70 -0.24 28.66
CA SER A 226 17.52 -1.03 29.04
C SER A 226 16.69 -1.49 27.83
N VAL A 227 17.04 -1.12 26.59
CA VAL A 227 16.26 -1.49 25.38
C VAL A 227 16.14 -3.01 25.22
N VAL A 228 17.24 -3.75 25.39
CA VAL A 228 17.24 -5.21 25.28
C VAL A 228 16.45 -5.85 26.43
N GLU A 229 16.49 -5.25 27.63
CA GLU A 229 15.72 -5.71 28.78
C GLU A 229 14.21 -5.52 28.54
N LEU A 230 13.82 -4.36 28.04
CA LEU A 230 12.44 -4.04 27.65
C LEU A 230 11.91 -5.07 26.63
N ALA A 231 12.73 -5.44 25.65
CA ALA A 231 12.39 -6.42 24.61
C ALA A 231 12.25 -7.87 25.13
N LYS A 232 12.67 -8.18 26.36
CA LYS A 232 12.44 -9.51 26.97
C LYS A 232 10.96 -9.76 27.29
N PHE A 233 10.12 -8.73 27.35
CA PHE A 233 8.69 -8.93 27.50
C PHE A 233 8.15 -9.84 26.39
N SER A 234 7.49 -10.91 26.81
CA SER A 234 7.14 -12.04 25.94
C SER A 234 6.27 -11.67 24.73
N PHE A 235 5.35 -10.72 24.89
CA PHE A 235 4.46 -10.26 23.83
C PHE A 235 4.99 -9.07 23.02
N VAL A 236 6.21 -8.58 23.30
CA VAL A 236 6.85 -7.60 22.41
C VAL A 236 7.14 -8.27 21.07
N ARG A 237 6.61 -7.68 20.01
CA ARG A 237 6.85 -8.03 18.62
C ARG A 237 8.10 -7.34 18.08
N ALA A 238 8.20 -6.03 18.29
CA ALA A 238 9.30 -5.20 17.79
C ALA A 238 9.53 -3.99 18.71
N VAL A 239 10.77 -3.52 18.73
CA VAL A 239 11.22 -2.29 19.42
C VAL A 239 12.14 -1.53 18.48
N ARG A 240 11.85 -0.25 18.24
CA ARG A 240 12.66 0.61 17.36
C ARG A 240 12.57 2.07 17.76
N SER A 241 13.56 2.88 17.40
CA SER A 241 13.52 4.32 17.62
C SER A 241 12.40 4.98 16.79
N LEU A 242 11.79 6.03 17.35
CA LEU A 242 10.89 6.90 16.61
C LEU A 242 11.68 7.71 15.57
N ALA A 243 11.18 7.73 14.34
CA ALA A 243 11.79 8.53 13.28
C ALA A 243 11.14 9.92 13.23
N PRO A 244 11.91 10.99 12.91
CA PRO A 244 11.36 12.32 12.71
C PRO A 244 10.43 12.37 11.48
N LEU A 245 9.56 13.38 11.40
CA LEU A 245 8.72 13.60 10.23
C LEU A 245 9.49 14.27 9.08
N ARG A 246 9.22 13.85 7.83
CA ARG A 246 9.89 14.34 6.60
C ARG A 246 9.82 15.85 6.37
N VAL A 247 8.73 16.49 6.81
CA VAL A 247 8.45 17.93 6.64
C VAL A 247 9.44 18.85 7.34
N SER A 248 10.30 18.31 8.20
CA SER A 248 11.32 19.07 8.93
C SER A 248 12.51 19.51 8.07
N ARG A 249 12.64 19.06 6.81
CA ARG A 249 13.71 19.51 5.90
C ARG A 249 13.29 20.78 5.15
N PRO A 250 14.10 21.87 5.16
CA PRO A 250 13.74 23.12 4.52
C PRO A 250 13.48 22.92 3.03
N VAL A 251 12.35 23.42 2.54
CA VAL A 251 12.11 23.52 1.10
C VAL A 251 13.12 24.53 0.55
N ALA A 252 14.06 24.08 -0.27
CA ALA A 252 15.00 24.98 -0.92
C ALA A 252 14.24 25.86 -1.92
N VAL A 253 13.97 27.12 -1.55
CA VAL A 253 13.44 28.11 -2.48
C VAL A 253 14.59 28.53 -3.39
N ARG A 254 14.57 28.04 -4.63
CA ARG A 254 15.71 28.22 -5.55
C ARG A 254 15.66 29.52 -6.31
N ASN A 255 14.46 29.92 -6.73
CA ASN A 255 14.20 31.16 -7.43
C ASN A 255 12.82 31.68 -7.03
N VAL A 256 12.75 32.94 -6.61
CA VAL A 256 11.50 33.69 -6.58
C VAL A 256 11.43 34.40 -7.93
N GLN A 257 10.51 34.00 -8.81
CA GLN A 257 10.28 34.77 -10.04
C GLN A 257 9.56 36.08 -9.67
N GLY A 258 10.31 37.08 -9.22
CA GLY A 258 9.84 38.45 -9.15
C GLY A 258 9.75 39.01 -10.57
N GLY A 259 8.55 39.00 -11.18
CA GLY A 259 8.44 39.57 -12.54
C GLY A 259 7.19 39.28 -13.37
N GLY A 260 6.10 38.80 -12.78
CA GLY A 260 4.78 38.81 -13.44
C GLY A 260 3.73 38.59 -12.37
N ALA A 261 2.79 39.53 -12.21
CA ALA A 261 1.73 39.44 -11.23
C ALA A 261 0.80 38.27 -11.59
N VAL A 262 1.13 37.07 -11.08
CA VAL A 262 0.23 35.92 -11.12
C VAL A 262 -0.88 36.24 -10.13
N SER A 263 -2.09 36.38 -10.67
CA SER A 263 -3.30 36.66 -9.89
C SER A 263 -4.06 35.37 -9.60
N LEU A 264 -4.74 35.37 -8.46
CA LEU A 264 -5.68 34.31 -8.10
C LEU A 264 -6.91 34.38 -9.01
N PRO A 265 -7.54 33.24 -9.35
CA PRO A 265 -8.77 33.25 -10.13
C PRO A 265 -9.89 33.94 -9.36
N SER A 266 -10.86 34.49 -10.09
CA SER A 266 -12.04 35.12 -9.47
C SER A 266 -13.13 34.09 -9.16
N GLU A 267 -13.12 32.99 -9.90
CA GLU A 267 -14.15 31.97 -9.87
C GLU A 267 -14.05 31.08 -8.62
N ALA A 268 -15.21 30.69 -8.09
CA ALA A 268 -15.30 29.61 -7.11
C ALA A 268 -14.78 28.29 -7.69
N GLU A 269 -14.64 27.27 -6.85
CA GLU A 269 -14.32 25.91 -7.27
C GLU A 269 -15.29 25.37 -8.35
N LEU A 270 -14.83 24.39 -9.13
CA LEU A 270 -15.64 23.77 -10.18
C LEU A 270 -16.81 22.97 -9.61
N ASP A 271 -16.53 22.10 -8.64
CA ASP A 271 -17.51 21.26 -7.97
C ASP A 271 -17.35 21.38 -6.43
N PRO A 272 -18.29 22.06 -5.75
CA PRO A 272 -18.25 22.22 -4.30
C PRO A 272 -18.64 20.95 -3.52
N SER A 273 -19.15 19.91 -4.19
CA SER A 273 -19.56 18.65 -3.54
C SER A 273 -18.40 17.70 -3.27
N VAL A 274 -17.26 17.93 -3.93
CA VAL A 274 -16.06 17.12 -3.74
C VAL A 274 -15.39 17.48 -2.41
N SER A 275 -15.14 16.47 -1.58
CA SER A 275 -14.49 16.66 -0.26
C SER A 275 -12.99 16.32 -0.34
N VAL A 276 -12.14 17.32 -0.10
CA VAL A 276 -10.67 17.19 -0.20
C VAL A 276 -10.02 17.58 1.12
N ALA A 277 -9.18 16.69 1.66
CA ALA A 277 -8.39 16.93 2.86
C ALA A 277 -6.88 17.04 2.55
N VAL A 278 -6.23 18.06 3.10
CA VAL A 278 -4.76 18.16 3.11
C VAL A 278 -4.30 18.20 4.56
N PHE A 279 -3.42 17.28 4.94
CA PHE A 279 -2.81 17.25 6.27
C PHE A 279 -1.40 17.79 6.18
N ASP A 280 -1.12 18.93 6.81
CA ASP A 280 0.20 19.57 6.75
C ASP A 280 0.40 20.61 7.88
N GLY A 281 1.35 21.54 7.69
CA GLY A 281 1.77 22.54 8.65
C GLY A 281 0.89 23.79 8.76
N GLY A 282 -0.16 23.91 7.96
CA GLY A 282 -1.15 24.99 8.05
C GLY A 282 -1.10 26.02 6.92
N ILE A 283 -2.10 26.91 6.94
CA ILE A 283 -2.24 28.06 6.03
C ILE A 283 -1.87 29.34 6.78
N GLY A 284 -2.57 29.67 7.88
CA GLY A 284 -2.20 30.78 8.76
C GLY A 284 -2.50 32.20 8.25
N HIS A 285 -3.27 32.34 7.17
CA HIS A 285 -3.75 33.62 6.64
C HIS A 285 -5.08 33.43 5.88
N SER A 286 -5.73 34.51 5.44
CA SER A 286 -7.08 34.49 4.85
C SER A 286 -7.13 34.66 3.32
N ASP A 287 -6.00 34.85 2.64
CA ASP A 287 -5.96 35.13 1.19
C ASP A 287 -6.52 33.98 0.34
N LEU A 288 -6.55 32.75 0.88
CA LEU A 288 -7.08 31.55 0.21
C LEU A 288 -8.48 31.15 0.71
N SER A 289 -9.13 31.96 1.57
CA SER A 289 -10.42 31.62 2.22
C SER A 289 -11.56 31.30 1.24
N GLN A 290 -11.49 31.82 0.01
CA GLN A 290 -12.43 31.48 -1.05
C GLN A 290 -12.41 29.98 -1.37
N TRP A 291 -11.29 29.27 -1.25
CA TRP A 291 -11.19 27.86 -1.60
C TRP A 291 -10.69 26.97 -0.45
N VAL A 292 -10.18 27.55 0.63
CA VAL A 292 -9.58 26.81 1.74
C VAL A 292 -10.27 27.09 3.05
N ASP A 293 -10.64 26.03 3.77
CA ASP A 293 -11.01 26.06 5.19
C ASP A 293 -9.87 25.44 6.00
N GLU A 294 -9.34 26.14 7.01
CA GLU A 294 -8.28 25.61 7.87
C GLU A 294 -8.87 25.14 9.21
N TYR A 295 -8.64 23.87 9.55
CA TYR A 295 -8.94 23.30 10.84
C TYR A 295 -7.68 23.17 11.70
N THR A 296 -7.78 23.58 12.96
CA THR A 296 -6.68 23.51 13.94
C THR A 296 -7.13 22.86 15.24
N TRP A 297 -6.23 22.09 15.86
CA TRP A 297 -6.35 21.64 17.25
C TRP A 297 -5.64 22.62 18.19
N PRO A 298 -5.97 22.63 19.51
CA PRO A 298 -5.38 23.55 20.48
C PRO A 298 -3.84 23.62 20.43
N ASP A 299 -3.18 22.49 20.26
CA ASP A 299 -1.73 22.31 20.19
C ASP A 299 -1.10 22.71 18.83
N THR A 300 -1.92 22.83 17.78
CA THR A 300 -1.46 23.21 16.43
C THR A 300 -1.77 24.66 16.06
N LYS A 301 -2.50 25.40 16.93
CA LYS A 301 -2.84 26.82 16.68
C LYS A 301 -1.61 27.69 16.41
N ILE A 302 -0.49 27.38 17.05
CA ILE A 302 0.81 28.01 16.81
C ILE A 302 1.72 26.98 16.15
N THR A 303 2.34 27.38 15.04
CA THR A 303 3.22 26.53 14.24
C THR A 303 4.41 27.35 13.72
N ALA A 304 5.44 26.67 13.24
CA ALA A 304 6.64 27.30 12.72
C ALA A 304 6.44 27.82 11.28
N ALA A 305 7.16 28.89 10.92
CA ALA A 305 6.99 29.55 9.62
C ALA A 305 7.32 28.63 8.43
N ASN A 306 8.29 27.73 8.57
CA ASN A 306 8.63 26.72 7.56
C ASN A 306 7.50 25.71 7.35
N LEU A 307 6.78 25.33 8.41
CA LEU A 307 5.64 24.42 8.34
C LEU A 307 4.45 25.09 7.65
N LEU A 308 4.19 26.38 7.94
CA LEU A 308 3.18 27.16 7.21
C LEU A 308 3.55 27.30 5.72
N LEU A 309 4.82 27.56 5.40
CA LEU A 309 5.27 27.67 4.01
C LEU A 309 5.05 26.35 3.26
N HIS A 310 5.38 25.22 3.88
CA HIS A 310 5.14 23.90 3.31
C HIS A 310 3.63 23.63 3.14
N GLY A 311 2.81 23.84 4.18
CA GLY A 311 1.37 23.64 4.13
C GLY A 311 0.67 24.50 3.07
N ASN A 312 1.10 25.75 2.91
CA ASN A 312 0.65 26.64 1.85
C ASN A 312 0.99 26.10 0.47
N THR A 313 2.26 25.80 0.21
CA THR A 313 2.71 25.36 -1.13
C THR A 313 2.16 24.00 -1.54
N VAL A 314 1.95 23.07 -0.60
CA VAL A 314 1.23 21.81 -0.84
C VAL A 314 -0.23 22.08 -1.20
N THR A 315 -0.92 22.94 -0.43
CA THR A 315 -2.35 23.23 -0.65
C THR A 315 -2.57 23.97 -1.98
N THR A 316 -1.73 24.95 -2.30
CA THR A 316 -1.82 25.68 -3.57
C THR A 316 -1.48 24.79 -4.76
N THR A 317 -0.63 23.78 -4.58
CA THR A 317 -0.40 22.75 -5.62
C THR A 317 -1.67 21.94 -5.88
N VAL A 318 -2.46 21.58 -4.85
CA VAL A 318 -3.75 20.90 -5.03
C VAL A 318 -4.76 21.81 -5.75
N LEU A 319 -4.83 23.09 -5.39
CA LEU A 319 -5.77 24.04 -5.99
C LEU A 319 -5.41 24.38 -7.45
N PHE A 320 -4.16 24.79 -7.68
CA PHE A 320 -3.74 25.49 -8.88
C PHE A 320 -2.80 24.66 -9.77
N GLY A 321 -2.19 23.60 -9.24
CA GLY A 321 -1.22 22.78 -9.98
C GLY A 321 0.15 23.44 -10.10
N GLU A 322 0.95 22.97 -11.06
CA GLU A 322 2.26 23.54 -11.37
C GLU A 322 2.09 24.80 -12.25
N GLY A 323 2.81 25.87 -11.90
CA GLY A 323 2.60 27.21 -12.44
C GLY A 323 3.59 27.67 -13.51
N SER A 324 4.47 26.80 -14.04
CA SER A 324 5.50 27.18 -15.03
C SER A 324 4.91 27.56 -16.39
N GLU A 325 3.75 27.03 -16.76
CA GLU A 325 2.97 27.46 -17.92
C GLU A 325 2.20 28.76 -17.60
N LYS A 326 2.95 29.86 -17.58
CA LYS A 326 2.54 31.22 -17.19
C LYS A 326 1.25 31.68 -17.86
N LYS A 327 0.14 31.58 -17.13
CA LYS A 327 -1.02 32.48 -17.31
C LYS A 327 -0.90 33.64 -16.31
N ALA A 328 -1.43 34.81 -16.67
CA ALA A 328 -1.55 35.94 -15.73
C ALA A 328 -2.49 35.60 -14.55
N VAL A 329 -3.37 34.61 -14.71
CA VAL A 329 -4.35 34.15 -13.71
C VAL A 329 -4.17 32.65 -13.51
N LEU A 330 -4.07 32.19 -12.26
CA LEU A 330 -3.97 30.77 -11.92
C LEU A 330 -5.23 30.00 -12.33
N PRO A 331 -5.14 28.67 -12.59
CA PRO A 331 -6.30 27.87 -12.97
C PRO A 331 -7.40 27.88 -11.91
N ARG A 332 -8.66 27.89 -12.33
CA ARG A 332 -9.81 27.68 -11.44
C ARG A 332 -9.63 26.36 -10.65
N PRO A 333 -9.74 26.36 -9.31
CA PRO A 333 -9.70 25.14 -8.52
C PRO A 333 -10.84 24.18 -8.88
N PHE A 334 -10.58 22.88 -8.82
CA PHE A 334 -11.64 21.88 -9.07
C PHE A 334 -12.59 21.71 -7.88
N SER A 335 -12.08 21.90 -6.67
CA SER A 335 -12.81 21.72 -5.41
C SER A 335 -12.25 22.68 -4.36
N ARG A 336 -13.02 22.90 -3.30
CA ARG A 336 -12.46 23.43 -2.04
C ARG A 336 -11.53 22.41 -1.41
N VAL A 337 -10.62 22.90 -0.58
CA VAL A 337 -9.73 22.09 0.25
C VAL A 337 -9.99 22.40 1.72
N ARG A 338 -10.17 21.36 2.53
CA ARG A 338 -10.07 21.45 3.97
C ARG A 338 -8.64 21.12 4.40
N HIS A 339 -7.94 22.12 4.92
CA HIS A 339 -6.58 21.96 5.41
C HIS A 339 -6.61 21.65 6.90
N TYR A 340 -6.14 20.47 7.28
CA TYR A 340 -5.95 20.09 8.67
C TYR A 340 -4.52 20.37 9.07
N ARG A 341 -4.35 21.37 9.94
CA ARG A 341 -3.05 21.65 10.52
C ARG A 341 -2.76 20.59 11.58
N VAL A 342 -1.96 19.59 11.23
CA VAL A 342 -1.64 18.48 12.13
C VAL A 342 -0.30 18.67 12.83
N LEU A 343 0.53 19.59 12.34
CA LEU A 343 1.86 19.91 12.87
C LEU A 343 1.82 21.23 13.66
N GLY A 344 2.37 21.22 14.87
CA GLY A 344 2.54 22.38 15.75
C GLY A 344 4.01 22.77 15.94
N LYS A 345 4.26 23.77 16.79
CA LYS A 345 5.62 24.26 17.12
C LYS A 345 6.52 23.18 17.72
N ASP A 346 5.95 22.23 18.45
CA ASP A 346 6.68 21.18 19.18
C ASP A 346 6.84 19.88 18.37
N SER A 347 6.29 19.82 17.14
CA SER A 347 6.26 18.61 16.29
C SER A 347 7.58 18.22 15.63
N GLY A 348 8.69 18.72 16.16
CA GLY A 348 10.04 18.58 15.61
C GLY A 348 10.89 17.45 16.18
N GLY A 349 10.48 16.77 17.26
CA GLY A 349 11.32 15.68 17.82
C GLY A 349 10.67 14.82 18.91
N ASP A 350 10.02 13.72 18.53
CA ASP A 350 9.44 12.67 19.41
C ASP A 350 8.05 13.00 20.03
N PRO A 351 7.38 12.01 20.69
CA PRO A 351 5.94 11.65 20.78
C PRO A 351 4.87 12.21 19.82
N ASP A 352 5.09 13.34 19.17
CA ASP A 352 4.15 14.06 18.32
C ASP A 352 3.76 13.29 17.06
N LEU A 353 4.61 12.35 16.59
CA LEU A 353 4.29 11.48 15.45
C LEU A 353 3.00 10.69 15.68
N PHE A 354 2.76 10.23 16.91
CA PHE A 354 1.52 9.54 17.29
C PHE A 354 0.32 10.50 17.36
N ASP A 355 0.53 11.72 17.84
CA ASP A 355 -0.52 12.74 17.93
C ASP A 355 -0.96 13.23 16.55
N VAL A 356 0.00 13.44 15.64
CA VAL A 356 -0.26 13.73 14.22
C VAL A 356 -1.08 12.60 13.60
N LEU A 357 -0.66 11.35 13.80
CA LEU A 357 -1.36 10.19 13.26
C LEU A 357 -2.78 10.05 13.81
N LYS A 358 -2.99 10.33 15.10
CA LYS A 358 -4.34 10.34 15.72
C LYS A 358 -5.25 11.43 15.16
N LYS A 359 -4.71 12.61 14.86
CA LYS A 359 -5.48 13.68 14.20
C LYS A 359 -5.94 13.25 12.80
N ILE A 360 -5.06 12.61 12.03
CA ILE A 360 -5.40 12.05 10.71
C ILE A 360 -6.46 10.94 10.85
N ASP A 361 -6.27 10.03 11.81
CA ASP A 361 -7.23 8.94 12.08
C ASP A 361 -8.62 9.49 12.46
N TRP A 362 -8.66 10.54 13.30
CA TRP A 362 -9.89 11.21 13.69
C TRP A 362 -10.64 11.73 12.46
N VAL A 363 -9.97 12.38 11.51
CA VAL A 363 -10.62 12.89 10.29
C VAL A 363 -11.14 11.74 9.42
N LEU A 364 -10.37 10.65 9.28
CA LEU A 364 -10.80 9.47 8.51
C LEU A 364 -12.03 8.77 9.12
N ILE A 365 -12.17 8.80 10.45
CA ILE A 365 -13.32 8.22 11.16
C ILE A 365 -14.54 9.14 11.11
N ASN A 366 -14.35 10.44 11.35
CA ASN A 366 -15.46 11.37 11.60
C ASN A 366 -15.92 12.13 10.36
N GLU A 367 -15.03 12.36 9.39
CA GLU A 367 -15.33 13.18 8.21
C GLU A 367 -15.23 12.41 6.89
N GLN A 368 -14.37 11.38 6.82
CA GLN A 368 -14.19 10.50 5.66
C GLN A 368 -14.14 11.26 4.32
N PRO A 369 -13.08 12.07 4.08
CA PRO A 369 -12.96 12.83 2.84
C PRO A 369 -12.88 11.89 1.62
N GLN A 370 -13.34 12.36 0.46
CA GLN A 370 -13.23 11.60 -0.79
C GLN A 370 -11.79 11.58 -1.32
N PHE A 371 -11.04 12.64 -1.05
CA PHE A 371 -9.65 12.81 -1.48
C PHE A 371 -8.80 13.25 -0.31
N MET A 372 -7.60 12.68 -0.16
CA MET A 372 -6.63 13.21 0.79
C MET A 372 -5.18 13.17 0.30
N ASN A 373 -4.40 14.16 0.73
CA ASN A 373 -2.96 14.22 0.49
C ASN A 373 -2.16 14.03 1.77
N LEU A 374 -1.10 13.21 1.70
CA LEU A 374 -0.07 13.10 2.73
C LEU A 374 1.30 13.43 2.13
N SER A 375 1.68 14.72 2.19
CA SER A 375 3.03 15.20 1.89
C SER A 375 3.96 15.13 3.11
N LEU A 376 3.62 14.30 4.09
CA LEU A 376 4.34 14.11 5.34
C LEU A 376 4.29 12.65 5.79
N GLY A 377 5.20 12.29 6.69
CA GLY A 377 5.27 10.98 7.32
C GLY A 377 6.65 10.70 7.91
N PRO A 378 6.84 9.54 8.54
CA PRO A 378 8.11 9.14 9.17
C PRO A 378 9.27 9.07 8.16
N CYS A 379 10.40 9.68 8.49
CA CYS A 379 11.61 9.71 7.66
C CYS A 379 12.50 8.48 7.94
N ILE A 380 12.02 7.30 7.55
CA ILE A 380 12.72 6.02 7.71
C ILE A 380 12.36 5.10 6.54
N PRO A 381 13.28 4.29 5.99
CA PRO A 381 12.93 3.27 5.02
C PRO A 381 11.92 2.26 5.61
N ILE A 382 11.07 1.70 4.76
CA ILE A 382 10.13 0.65 5.17
C ILE A 382 10.86 -0.65 5.57
N ASP A 383 10.26 -1.38 6.52
CA ASP A 383 10.68 -2.72 6.96
C ASP A 383 9.67 -3.76 6.43
N ASP A 384 10.15 -4.88 5.89
CA ASP A 384 9.30 -5.93 5.31
C ASP A 384 8.60 -6.81 6.35
N ASP A 385 9.20 -6.99 7.52
CA ASP A 385 8.74 -7.87 8.59
C ASP A 385 7.76 -7.18 9.54
N ASP A 386 8.06 -5.92 9.89
CA ASP A 386 7.37 -5.16 10.93
C ASP A 386 6.84 -3.81 10.39
N VAL A 387 5.58 -3.88 9.96
CA VAL A 387 4.88 -2.78 9.29
C VAL A 387 4.73 -1.56 10.19
N HIS A 388 5.06 -0.39 9.65
CA HIS A 388 5.05 0.85 10.43
C HIS A 388 3.65 1.25 10.93
N VAL A 389 3.52 1.84 12.13
CA VAL A 389 2.22 2.23 12.72
C VAL A 389 1.39 3.10 11.78
N TRP A 390 2.02 4.08 11.13
CA TRP A 390 1.42 4.94 10.10
C TRP A 390 0.79 4.13 8.97
N THR A 391 1.54 3.23 8.35
CA THR A 391 1.03 2.39 7.27
C THR A 391 -0.09 1.50 7.79
N THR A 392 0.16 0.81 8.91
CA THR A 392 -0.78 -0.12 9.53
C THR A 392 -2.14 0.52 9.84
N LEU A 393 -2.16 1.70 10.48
CA LEU A 393 -3.41 2.38 10.83
C LEU A 393 -4.12 2.94 9.60
N LEU A 394 -3.39 3.68 8.76
CA LEU A 394 -4.01 4.40 7.63
C LEU A 394 -4.47 3.43 6.55
N ASP A 395 -3.72 2.37 6.23
CA ASP A 395 -4.13 1.40 5.22
C ASP A 395 -5.37 0.63 5.66
N HIS A 396 -5.49 0.34 6.97
CA HIS A 396 -6.69 -0.24 7.55
C HIS A 396 -7.91 0.69 7.38
N ARG A 397 -7.75 2.01 7.59
CA ARG A 397 -8.84 2.98 7.34
C ARG A 397 -9.20 3.10 5.88
N LEU A 398 -8.21 3.07 4.98
CA LEU A 398 -8.40 3.17 3.54
C LEU A 398 -8.93 1.86 2.91
N SER A 399 -8.95 0.76 3.66
CA SER A 399 -9.41 -0.54 3.17
C SER A 399 -10.90 -0.60 2.79
N ASN A 400 -11.69 0.42 3.16
CA ASN A 400 -13.08 0.58 2.72
C ASN A 400 -13.22 1.07 1.26
N GLY A 401 -12.16 1.61 0.66
CA GLY A 401 -12.13 2.06 -0.73
C GLY A 401 -12.89 3.36 -1.01
N LEU A 402 -13.18 4.15 0.02
CA LEU A 402 -13.98 5.38 -0.10
C LEU A 402 -13.12 6.64 -0.32
N THR A 403 -11.88 6.63 0.13
CA THR A 403 -10.96 7.78 0.03
C THR A 403 -9.83 7.49 -0.97
N PHE A 404 -9.67 8.36 -1.97
CA PHE A 404 -8.51 8.37 -2.86
C PHE A 404 -7.35 9.12 -2.20
N THR A 405 -6.23 8.43 -1.99
CA THR A 405 -5.10 8.96 -1.21
C THR A 405 -3.81 8.98 -2.02
N THR A 406 -3.13 10.12 -2.03
CA THR A 406 -1.75 10.27 -2.53
C THR A 406 -0.78 10.48 -1.37
N VAL A 407 0.37 9.81 -1.42
CA VAL A 407 1.41 9.89 -0.38
C VAL A 407 2.77 10.14 -1.03
N ALA A 408 3.49 11.15 -0.54
CA ALA A 408 4.87 11.39 -0.96
C ALA A 408 5.79 10.24 -0.47
N VAL A 409 6.63 9.70 -1.36
CA VAL A 409 7.43 8.48 -1.06
C VAL A 409 8.70 8.72 -0.24
N GLY A 410 9.10 9.98 -0.08
CA GLY A 410 10.35 10.36 0.59
C GLY A 410 11.39 10.93 -0.38
N ASN A 411 12.37 11.65 0.19
CA ASN A 411 13.36 12.43 -0.55
C ASN A 411 14.81 11.95 -0.28
N ASP A 412 15.00 10.71 0.17
CA ASP A 412 16.30 10.12 0.49
C ASP A 412 16.82 9.14 -0.60
N GLY A 413 16.24 9.14 -1.79
CA GLY A 413 16.60 8.22 -2.89
C GLY A 413 17.98 8.42 -3.53
N ALA A 414 18.79 9.35 -2.98
CA ALA A 414 20.18 9.57 -3.35
C ALA A 414 21.15 9.12 -2.25
N ASP A 415 20.64 8.47 -1.19
CA ASP A 415 21.48 7.94 -0.12
C ASP A 415 22.46 6.89 -0.67
N PRO A 416 23.76 6.96 -0.32
CA PRO A 416 24.75 6.00 -0.78
C PRO A 416 24.47 4.57 -0.31
N ASP A 417 23.74 4.39 0.81
CA ASP A 417 23.22 3.11 1.24
C ASP A 417 21.87 2.83 0.52
N PRO A 418 21.82 1.82 -0.37
CA PRO A 418 20.59 1.48 -1.08
C PRO A 418 19.42 1.10 -0.16
N SER A 419 19.70 0.64 1.07
CA SER A 419 18.67 0.30 2.04
C SER A 419 17.98 1.54 2.63
N LEU A 420 18.69 2.67 2.72
CA LEU A 420 18.17 3.95 3.20
C LEU A 420 17.45 4.74 2.09
N SER A 421 17.72 4.43 0.83
CA SER A 421 17.05 5.02 -0.35
C SER A 421 15.61 4.53 -0.58
N ARG A 422 15.15 3.52 0.17
CA ARG A 422 13.85 2.88 -0.03
C ARG A 422 12.69 3.82 0.31
N VAL A 423 11.53 3.59 -0.31
CA VAL A 423 10.27 4.30 0.01
C VAL A 423 9.99 4.28 1.51
N GLN A 424 9.34 5.33 2.01
CA GLN A 424 9.17 5.58 3.44
C GLN A 424 7.69 5.51 3.85
N PRO A 425 7.35 5.15 5.09
CA PRO A 425 5.97 5.12 5.56
C PRO A 425 5.25 6.48 5.41
N PRO A 426 3.93 6.51 5.14
CA PRO A 426 3.06 5.38 4.79
C PRO A 426 2.93 5.18 3.27
N SER A 427 3.95 5.54 2.46
CA SER A 427 3.82 5.46 1.00
C SER A 427 3.73 4.03 0.46
N ASP A 428 4.05 3.06 1.30
CA ASP A 428 3.99 1.62 1.06
C ASP A 428 2.61 0.99 1.29
N MET A 429 1.59 1.79 1.63
CA MET A 429 0.20 1.32 1.72
C MET A 429 -0.27 0.69 0.41
N VAL A 430 -1.04 -0.39 0.50
CA VAL A 430 -1.62 -1.10 -0.66
C VAL A 430 -2.94 -0.47 -1.13
N ASN A 431 -3.58 0.34 -0.29
CA ASN A 431 -4.83 1.04 -0.62
C ASN A 431 -4.64 2.52 -1.00
N ALA A 432 -3.41 3.01 -1.11
CA ALA A 432 -3.07 4.37 -1.54
C ALA A 432 -2.02 4.39 -2.67
N LEU A 433 -1.86 5.53 -3.32
CA LEU A 433 -0.78 5.75 -4.29
C LEU A 433 0.43 6.42 -3.64
N GLY A 434 1.57 5.73 -3.63
CA GLY A 434 2.88 6.29 -3.31
C GLY A 434 3.47 6.98 -4.53
N ILE A 435 3.67 8.30 -4.45
CA ILE A 435 4.07 9.15 -5.57
C ILE A 435 5.53 9.58 -5.42
N GLY A 436 6.35 9.16 -6.40
CA GLY A 436 7.72 9.66 -6.58
C GLY A 436 7.77 10.96 -7.37
N ALA A 437 8.97 11.50 -7.53
CA ALA A 437 9.20 12.73 -8.28
C ALA A 437 9.96 12.45 -9.59
N ALA A 438 9.51 13.09 -10.67
CA ALA A 438 10.22 13.21 -11.93
C ALA A 438 10.97 14.55 -11.97
N ASP A 439 12.11 14.57 -12.64
CA ASP A 439 13.01 15.73 -12.72
C ASP A 439 12.56 16.82 -13.71
N SER A 440 11.64 16.50 -14.64
CA SER A 440 11.15 17.38 -15.70
C SER A 440 9.65 17.17 -16.00
N ALA A 441 8.96 18.26 -16.35
CA ALA A 441 7.61 18.25 -16.89
C ALA A 441 7.57 17.92 -18.40
N GLY A 442 8.73 17.96 -19.08
CA GLY A 442 8.85 17.78 -20.53
C GLY A 442 8.52 16.37 -21.04
N SER A 443 8.67 16.15 -22.34
CA SER A 443 8.47 14.83 -22.95
C SER A 443 9.56 13.82 -22.55
N VAL A 444 10.76 14.32 -22.25
CA VAL A 444 11.90 13.58 -21.71
C VAL A 444 12.00 13.89 -20.22
N TRP A 445 12.02 12.84 -19.39
CA TRP A 445 12.02 12.94 -17.95
C TRP A 445 12.68 11.71 -17.35
N ASN A 446 13.31 11.85 -16.18
CA ASN A 446 13.80 10.75 -15.36
C ASN A 446 13.22 10.84 -13.96
N ARG A 447 13.50 9.82 -13.12
CA ARG A 447 13.31 9.94 -11.66
C ARG A 447 14.23 11.05 -11.14
N ALA A 448 13.68 11.97 -10.34
CA ALA A 448 14.51 12.93 -9.62
C ALA A 448 15.40 12.18 -8.61
N SER A 449 16.68 12.52 -8.52
CA SER A 449 17.66 11.75 -7.74
C SER A 449 17.26 11.57 -6.27
N TYR A 450 16.66 12.60 -5.66
CA TYR A 450 16.18 12.55 -4.28
C TYR A 450 14.97 11.63 -4.09
N SER A 451 14.18 11.32 -5.12
CA SER A 451 12.94 10.54 -4.95
C SER A 451 13.27 9.12 -4.49
N CYS A 452 12.78 8.71 -3.32
CA CYS A 452 12.95 7.34 -2.82
C CYS A 452 12.48 6.28 -3.84
N ILE A 453 13.12 5.12 -3.80
CA ILE A 453 12.92 4.00 -4.72
C ILE A 453 12.29 2.79 -4.04
N GLY A 454 11.70 1.89 -4.81
CA GLY A 454 11.20 0.61 -4.34
C GLY A 454 12.28 -0.47 -4.17
N PRO A 455 11.82 -1.73 -3.96
CA PRO A 455 10.43 -2.17 -4.01
C PRO A 455 9.64 -1.74 -2.78
N GLY A 456 8.31 -1.81 -2.84
CA GLY A 456 7.46 -1.81 -1.65
C GLY A 456 7.52 -3.14 -0.91
N ARG A 457 6.61 -3.38 0.04
CA ARG A 457 6.50 -4.68 0.74
C ARG A 457 5.73 -5.68 -0.12
N SER A 458 5.87 -6.98 0.14
CA SER A 458 5.04 -8.00 -0.50
C SER A 458 3.88 -8.41 0.42
N PRO A 459 2.60 -8.21 0.04
CA PRO A 459 2.10 -7.58 -1.19
C PRO A 459 2.18 -6.04 -1.17
N GLY A 460 2.20 -5.40 -2.34
CA GLY A 460 2.46 -3.97 -2.50
C GLY A 460 3.83 -3.66 -3.11
N LEU A 461 4.40 -4.58 -3.90
CA LEU A 461 5.80 -4.53 -4.34
C LEU A 461 6.10 -3.35 -5.27
N MET A 462 5.11 -2.91 -6.05
CA MET A 462 5.29 -1.79 -6.98
C MET A 462 5.24 -0.46 -6.23
N LYS A 463 6.40 0.00 -5.76
CA LYS A 463 6.58 1.33 -5.18
C LYS A 463 7.82 2.01 -5.80
N PRO A 464 7.82 3.35 -6.00
CA PRO A 464 6.61 4.19 -6.01
C PRO A 464 5.57 3.62 -7.00
N ASP A 465 4.27 3.88 -6.80
CA ASP A 465 3.26 3.41 -7.77
C ASP A 465 3.49 4.09 -9.14
N GLY A 466 3.98 5.32 -9.10
CA GLY A 466 4.45 6.07 -10.25
C GLY A 466 5.09 7.37 -9.80
N VAL A 467 5.53 8.18 -10.75
CA VAL A 467 6.09 9.50 -10.48
C VAL A 467 5.24 10.60 -11.10
N ALA A 468 5.35 11.82 -10.60
CA ALA A 468 4.90 13.02 -11.30
C ALA A 468 5.98 14.10 -11.19
N PHE A 469 5.90 15.14 -12.01
CA PHE A 469 6.88 16.22 -11.93
C PHE A 469 6.91 16.82 -10.52
N GLY A 470 8.09 16.81 -9.91
CA GLY A 470 8.31 17.28 -8.54
C GLY A 470 9.43 18.30 -8.43
N GLY A 471 10.02 18.73 -9.55
CA GLY A 471 11.15 19.66 -9.59
C GLY A 471 12.51 18.98 -9.41
N SER A 472 13.57 19.67 -9.82
CA SER A 472 14.95 19.21 -9.75
C SER A 472 15.97 20.35 -9.71
N GLY A 473 17.25 19.96 -9.57
CA GLY A 473 18.47 20.70 -9.96
C GLY A 473 18.27 21.76 -11.03
N THR A 474 17.74 21.30 -12.16
CA THR A 474 17.75 22.01 -13.44
C THR A 474 16.39 22.58 -13.82
N GLU A 475 15.30 22.00 -13.31
CA GLU A 475 13.93 22.41 -13.63
C GLU A 475 13.11 22.44 -12.34
N ALA A 476 12.89 23.63 -11.79
CA ALA A 476 12.14 23.79 -10.53
C ALA A 476 10.63 23.59 -10.74
N PHE A 477 9.97 23.05 -9.73
CA PHE A 477 8.51 23.01 -9.63
C PHE A 477 8.00 24.37 -9.16
N HIS A 478 7.12 25.03 -9.92
CA HIS A 478 6.60 26.34 -9.54
C HIS A 478 5.24 26.21 -8.85
N ALA A 479 5.18 26.59 -7.58
CA ALA A 479 3.93 26.66 -6.81
C ALA A 479 3.63 28.10 -6.40
N TYR A 480 2.34 28.44 -6.26
CA TYR A 480 1.95 29.74 -5.71
C TYR A 480 2.22 29.78 -4.20
N SER A 481 2.89 30.84 -3.75
CA SER A 481 3.17 31.10 -2.34
C SER A 481 2.56 32.44 -1.94
N PRO A 482 1.50 32.45 -1.09
CA PRO A 482 0.93 33.68 -0.56
C PRO A 482 1.97 34.54 0.18
N ALA A 483 2.88 33.90 0.93
CA ALA A 483 3.96 34.58 1.66
C ALA A 483 4.88 35.43 0.76
N HIS A 484 5.00 35.07 -0.53
CA HIS A 484 5.81 35.79 -1.51
C HIS A 484 4.97 36.54 -2.56
N GLY A 485 3.63 36.47 -2.47
CA GLY A 485 2.72 37.09 -3.43
C GLY A 485 2.89 36.61 -4.88
N GLY A 486 3.42 35.39 -5.10
CA GLY A 486 3.81 34.93 -6.42
C GLY A 486 4.25 33.47 -6.48
N LEU A 487 4.84 33.08 -7.62
CA LEU A 487 5.35 31.73 -7.82
C LEU A 487 6.75 31.56 -7.23
N VAL A 488 6.96 30.46 -6.53
CA VAL A 488 8.25 30.04 -5.96
C VAL A 488 8.69 28.73 -6.59
N GLY A 489 9.97 28.62 -6.92
CA GLY A 489 10.58 27.38 -7.42
C GLY A 489 10.99 26.45 -6.29
N LEU A 490 10.49 25.22 -6.31
CA LEU A 490 10.62 24.20 -5.28
C LEU A 490 11.08 22.86 -5.90
N GLU A 491 11.46 21.90 -5.07
CA GLU A 491 11.60 20.50 -5.44
C GLU A 491 11.19 19.57 -4.29
N GLY A 492 10.66 18.40 -4.61
CA GLY A 492 10.32 17.38 -3.61
C GLY A 492 9.11 16.52 -4.00
N THR A 493 9.07 15.30 -3.46
CA THR A 493 7.90 14.43 -3.58
C THR A 493 6.65 15.01 -2.91
N SER A 494 6.83 15.96 -1.99
CA SER A 494 5.76 16.77 -1.39
C SER A 494 4.94 17.59 -2.39
N PHE A 495 5.44 17.80 -3.61
CA PHE A 495 4.74 18.54 -4.69
C PHE A 495 4.26 17.63 -5.81
N SER A 496 4.97 16.53 -6.10
CA SER A 496 4.49 15.55 -7.07
C SER A 496 3.23 14.81 -6.58
N ALA A 497 3.15 14.48 -5.28
CA ALA A 497 1.98 13.83 -4.67
C ALA A 497 0.68 14.66 -4.81
N PRO A 498 0.62 15.94 -4.36
CA PRO A 498 -0.58 16.77 -4.52
C PRO A 498 -0.90 17.10 -5.99
N LEU A 499 0.09 17.12 -6.89
CA LEU A 499 -0.16 17.30 -8.32
C LEU A 499 -0.96 16.12 -8.91
N VAL A 500 -0.63 14.88 -8.51
CA VAL A 500 -1.40 13.69 -8.87
C VAL A 500 -2.79 13.71 -8.25
N LEU A 501 -2.91 14.15 -6.99
CA LEU A 501 -4.22 14.29 -6.34
C LEU A 501 -5.12 15.26 -7.09
N ARG A 502 -4.58 16.41 -7.49
CA ARG A 502 -5.29 17.42 -8.26
C ARG A 502 -5.87 16.86 -9.56
N ALA A 503 -5.10 16.02 -10.27
CA ALA A 503 -5.55 15.40 -11.50
C ALA A 503 -6.78 14.49 -11.27
N ALA A 504 -6.74 13.68 -10.20
CA ALA A 504 -7.85 12.81 -9.82
C ALA A 504 -9.11 13.60 -9.38
N ILE A 505 -8.93 14.67 -8.60
CA ILE A 505 -10.02 15.60 -8.23
C ILE A 505 -10.64 16.21 -9.49
N GLY A 506 -9.83 16.62 -10.46
CA GLY A 506 -10.30 17.19 -11.71
C GLY A 506 -11.17 16.23 -12.53
N VAL A 507 -10.83 14.93 -12.54
CA VAL A 507 -11.68 13.92 -13.18
C VAL A 507 -13.01 13.81 -12.45
N ALA A 508 -12.99 13.71 -11.12
CA ALA A 508 -14.21 13.61 -10.32
C ALA A 508 -15.14 14.83 -10.49
N ALA A 509 -14.59 16.05 -10.45
CA ALA A 509 -15.33 17.30 -10.60
C ALA A 509 -15.85 17.56 -12.03
N THR A 510 -15.36 16.81 -13.03
CA THR A 510 -15.75 16.99 -14.43
C THR A 510 -16.81 16.01 -14.89
N LEU A 511 -16.92 14.83 -14.26
CA LEU A 511 -17.86 13.79 -14.64
C LEU A 511 -19.22 13.99 -13.96
N ASP A 512 -20.30 13.66 -14.67
CA ASP A 512 -21.68 13.70 -14.14
C ASP A 512 -21.89 12.64 -13.03
N ALA A 513 -21.25 11.49 -13.18
CA ALA A 513 -21.14 10.46 -12.16
C ALA A 513 -19.66 10.26 -11.81
N PRO A 514 -19.20 10.74 -10.63
CA PRO A 514 -17.81 10.59 -10.21
C PRO A 514 -17.38 9.12 -10.15
N LEU A 515 -16.14 8.86 -10.56
CA LEU A 515 -15.52 7.56 -10.41
C LEU A 515 -15.19 7.31 -8.92
N SER A 516 -15.35 6.06 -8.48
CA SER A 516 -14.91 5.65 -7.13
C SER A 516 -13.40 5.82 -6.95
N ALA A 517 -12.92 5.87 -5.70
CA ALA A 517 -11.49 5.96 -5.42
C ALA A 517 -10.69 4.81 -6.06
N THR A 518 -11.20 3.58 -6.01
CA THR A 518 -10.59 2.43 -6.69
C THR A 518 -10.56 2.60 -8.22
N ALA A 519 -11.61 3.18 -8.81
CA ALA A 519 -11.68 3.44 -10.25
C ALA A 519 -10.71 4.53 -10.69
N LEU A 520 -10.60 5.62 -9.93
CA LEU A 520 -9.59 6.65 -10.14
C LEU A 520 -8.18 6.07 -10.03
N ARG A 521 -7.91 5.23 -9.02
CA ARG A 521 -6.61 4.57 -8.87
C ARG A 521 -6.26 3.70 -10.07
N ALA A 522 -7.20 2.90 -10.54
CA ALA A 522 -7.03 2.08 -11.75
C ALA A 522 -6.75 2.97 -12.96
N LEU A 523 -7.51 4.06 -13.15
CA LEU A 523 -7.37 4.99 -14.26
C LEU A 523 -6.01 5.70 -14.24
N MET A 524 -5.59 6.24 -13.10
CA MET A 524 -4.29 6.92 -12.96
C MET A 524 -3.14 5.99 -13.36
N ILE A 525 -3.11 4.76 -12.84
CA ILE A 525 -2.10 3.76 -13.20
C ILE A 525 -2.23 3.34 -14.67
N HIS A 526 -3.45 3.21 -15.18
CA HIS A 526 -3.71 2.87 -16.57
C HIS A 526 -3.25 3.97 -17.55
N ARG A 527 -3.24 5.24 -17.13
CA ARG A 527 -2.78 6.36 -17.96
C ARG A 527 -1.32 6.72 -17.75
N ALA A 528 -0.65 6.14 -16.73
CA ALA A 528 0.77 6.36 -16.51
C ALA A 528 1.60 6.06 -17.77
N GLN A 529 2.45 7.02 -18.14
CA GLN A 529 3.40 6.95 -19.24
C GLN A 529 4.63 6.17 -18.76
N PRO A 530 4.87 4.94 -19.24
CA PRO A 530 6.04 4.18 -18.84
C PRO A 530 7.31 4.90 -19.29
N HIS A 531 8.36 4.86 -18.48
CA HIS A 531 9.68 5.29 -18.92
C HIS A 531 10.26 4.26 -19.91
N GLU A 532 11.12 4.70 -20.84
CA GLU A 532 11.64 3.85 -21.92
C GLU A 532 12.60 2.78 -21.40
N THR A 533 13.47 3.16 -20.46
CA THR A 533 14.59 2.33 -19.97
C THR A 533 14.52 2.00 -18.48
N SER A 534 13.70 2.72 -17.71
CA SER A 534 13.55 2.52 -16.27
C SER A 534 12.11 2.14 -15.93
N GLY A 535 11.89 1.51 -14.78
CA GLY A 535 10.58 1.02 -14.37
C GLY A 535 10.71 0.17 -13.11
N GLY A 536 9.59 -0.25 -12.55
CA GLY A 536 9.63 -1.06 -11.33
C GLY A 536 10.07 -0.20 -10.15
N ARG A 537 11.27 -0.45 -9.61
CA ARG A 537 11.76 0.18 -8.37
C ARG A 537 11.93 1.70 -8.48
N GLU A 538 12.30 2.25 -9.62
CA GLU A 538 12.57 3.69 -9.71
C GLU A 538 11.34 4.53 -10.02
N THR A 539 10.54 4.10 -11.00
CA THR A 539 9.45 4.91 -11.57
C THR A 539 8.09 4.22 -11.52
N GLY A 540 7.98 3.05 -10.89
CA GLY A 540 6.74 2.33 -10.75
C GLY A 540 6.13 1.93 -12.10
N TRP A 541 4.85 2.25 -12.26
CA TRP A 541 4.10 2.10 -13.50
C TRP A 541 4.42 3.17 -14.56
N GLY A 542 5.14 4.23 -14.19
CA GLY A 542 5.51 5.34 -15.07
C GLY A 542 5.16 6.71 -14.49
N ARG A 543 5.26 7.75 -15.32
CA ARG A 543 4.85 9.12 -14.96
C ARG A 543 3.33 9.27 -15.11
N PHE A 544 2.65 9.74 -14.06
CA PHE A 544 1.22 9.99 -14.09
C PHE A 544 0.86 11.14 -15.03
N GLU A 545 -0.27 11.01 -15.72
CA GLU A 545 -0.90 12.11 -16.45
C GLU A 545 -1.58 13.05 -15.44
N THR A 546 -1.25 14.34 -15.53
CA THR A 546 -1.68 15.36 -14.56
C THR A 546 -2.76 16.28 -15.12
N ASP A 547 -3.08 16.16 -16.41
CA ASP A 547 -4.23 16.78 -17.06
C ASP A 547 -5.48 15.89 -16.94
N PRO A 548 -6.52 16.30 -16.19
CA PRO A 548 -7.74 15.52 -16.03
C PRO A 548 -8.47 15.20 -17.34
N GLU A 549 -8.42 16.10 -18.32
CA GLU A 549 -9.10 15.86 -19.59
C GLU A 549 -8.40 14.73 -20.35
N ARG A 550 -7.06 14.74 -20.37
CA ARG A 550 -6.29 13.67 -21.01
C ARG A 550 -6.51 12.33 -20.35
N LEU A 551 -6.75 12.26 -19.03
CA LEU A 551 -7.02 11.00 -18.35
C LEU A 551 -8.25 10.26 -18.92
N ILE A 552 -9.28 10.99 -19.34
CA ILE A 552 -10.55 10.43 -19.81
C ILE A 552 -10.76 10.51 -21.33
N VAL A 553 -9.86 11.15 -22.09
CA VAL A 553 -9.97 11.23 -23.55
C VAL A 553 -9.20 10.09 -24.24
N CYS A 554 -9.80 9.55 -25.29
CA CYS A 554 -9.26 8.52 -26.17
C CYS A 554 -8.98 9.08 -27.56
N GLY A 555 -7.98 8.53 -28.25
CA GLY A 555 -7.84 8.68 -29.70
C GLY A 555 -8.93 7.92 -30.48
N ASP A 556 -9.05 8.18 -31.79
CA ASP A 556 -9.98 7.45 -32.67
C ASP A 556 -9.53 6.00 -32.98
N HIS A 557 -8.22 5.74 -32.82
CA HIS A 557 -7.59 4.43 -33.05
C HIS A 557 -7.54 3.54 -31.81
N GLU A 558 -8.20 3.95 -30.73
CA GLU A 558 -8.24 3.21 -29.47
C GLU A 558 -9.61 3.27 -28.80
N ALA A 559 -9.91 2.27 -27.97
CA ALA A 559 -11.08 2.26 -27.10
C ALA A 559 -10.64 1.90 -25.69
N MET A 560 -10.84 2.82 -24.75
CA MET A 560 -10.61 2.62 -23.31
C MET A 560 -11.94 2.38 -22.61
N VAL A 561 -12.06 1.24 -21.94
CA VAL A 561 -13.30 0.78 -21.31
C VAL A 561 -13.04 0.48 -19.84
N ILE A 562 -13.88 1.04 -18.96
CA ILE A 562 -13.86 0.78 -17.53
C ILE A 562 -14.98 -0.19 -17.12
N TYR A 563 -14.64 -1.11 -16.24
CA TYR A 563 -15.50 -2.14 -15.67
C TYR A 563 -15.52 -1.91 -14.16
N THR A 564 -16.71 -1.78 -13.59
CA THR A 564 -16.87 -1.71 -12.13
C THR A 564 -17.78 -2.85 -11.70
N GLY A 565 -17.27 -3.78 -10.90
CA GLY A 565 -18.02 -4.96 -10.52
C GLY A 565 -17.66 -5.49 -9.14
N SER A 566 -18.29 -6.60 -8.78
CA SER A 566 -17.99 -7.33 -7.55
C SER A 566 -17.86 -8.82 -7.84
N ILE A 567 -16.90 -9.50 -7.22
CA ILE A 567 -16.66 -10.94 -7.38
C ILE A 567 -16.92 -11.64 -6.06
N ASN A 568 -17.83 -12.61 -6.07
CA ASN A 568 -18.08 -13.45 -4.91
C ASN A 568 -17.00 -14.53 -4.80
N PRO A 569 -16.52 -14.85 -3.59
CA PRO A 569 -15.64 -15.99 -3.35
C PRO A 569 -16.16 -17.29 -3.96
N GLY A 570 -15.29 -18.01 -4.68
CA GLY A 570 -15.63 -19.27 -5.33
C GLY A 570 -16.56 -19.16 -6.55
N GLN A 571 -16.94 -17.95 -6.96
CA GLN A 571 -17.74 -17.68 -8.17
C GLN A 571 -16.88 -16.88 -9.16
N PRO A 572 -15.96 -17.53 -9.90
CA PRO A 572 -15.14 -16.83 -10.87
C PRO A 572 -16.00 -16.25 -12.00
N VAL A 573 -15.56 -15.14 -12.54
CA VAL A 573 -16.23 -14.40 -13.61
C VAL A 573 -15.34 -14.32 -14.84
N ARG A 574 -15.95 -14.08 -16.00
CA ARG A 574 -15.28 -13.84 -17.28
C ARG A 574 -15.62 -12.43 -17.75
N ALA A 575 -14.62 -11.59 -17.89
CA ALA A 575 -14.73 -10.25 -18.46
C ALA A 575 -14.28 -10.28 -19.92
N LYS A 576 -15.18 -9.94 -20.85
CA LYS A 576 -14.84 -9.82 -22.27
C LYS A 576 -14.05 -8.54 -22.51
N ILE A 577 -12.98 -8.60 -23.30
CA ILE A 577 -12.26 -7.41 -23.74
C ILE A 577 -12.92 -6.89 -25.01
N PRO A 578 -13.40 -5.64 -25.06
CA PRO A 578 -14.14 -5.13 -26.21
C PRO A 578 -13.18 -5.01 -27.39
N PHE A 579 -13.43 -5.82 -28.41
CA PHE A 579 -12.55 -5.95 -29.55
C PHE A 579 -13.28 -5.53 -30.84
N PRO A 580 -12.66 -4.67 -31.67
CA PRO A 580 -13.30 -4.17 -32.87
C PRO A 580 -13.45 -5.29 -33.93
N ASN A 581 -14.53 -5.24 -34.72
CA ASN A 581 -14.81 -6.14 -35.84
C ASN A 581 -14.59 -5.45 -37.20
N ILE A 582 -13.48 -4.71 -37.33
CA ILE A 582 -13.03 -4.07 -38.57
C ILE A 582 -11.68 -4.66 -39.00
N ALA A 583 -11.29 -4.41 -40.25
CA ALA A 583 -9.97 -4.78 -40.74
C ALA A 583 -8.87 -4.03 -39.96
N LEU A 584 -8.03 -4.76 -39.23
CA LEU A 584 -6.98 -4.20 -38.39
C LEU A 584 -5.68 -4.04 -39.19
N LYS A 585 -5.13 -2.81 -39.19
CA LYS A 585 -3.85 -2.46 -39.81
C LYS A 585 -2.76 -2.33 -38.75
N GLY A 586 -1.89 -3.32 -38.64
CA GLY A 586 -0.76 -3.34 -37.70
C GLY A 586 -1.04 -4.12 -36.42
N LYS A 587 -0.08 -4.11 -35.49
CA LYS A 587 -0.18 -4.86 -34.23
C LYS A 587 -1.26 -4.28 -33.32
N VAL A 588 -1.97 -5.16 -32.63
CA VAL A 588 -2.97 -4.78 -31.62
C VAL A 588 -2.28 -4.65 -30.27
N THR A 589 -2.48 -3.53 -29.60
CA THR A 589 -1.98 -3.32 -28.25
C THR A 589 -3.15 -3.43 -27.28
N ILE A 590 -3.01 -4.28 -26.26
CA ILE A 590 -3.93 -4.35 -25.14
C ILE A 590 -3.18 -3.86 -23.90
N LYS A 591 -3.68 -2.79 -23.27
CA LYS A 591 -3.32 -2.41 -21.89
C LYS A 591 -4.47 -2.83 -20.99
N ALA A 592 -4.18 -3.46 -19.85
CA ALA A 592 -5.18 -3.78 -18.85
C ALA A 592 -4.66 -3.43 -17.46
N THR A 593 -5.51 -2.84 -16.63
CA THR A 593 -5.24 -2.53 -15.23
C THR A 593 -6.38 -3.04 -14.36
N PHE A 594 -6.10 -4.00 -13.47
CA PHE A 594 -6.99 -4.37 -12.37
C PHE A 594 -6.61 -3.58 -11.13
N ALA A 595 -7.60 -3.10 -10.39
CA ALA A 595 -7.42 -2.55 -9.05
C ALA A 595 -8.58 -2.94 -8.13
N PHE A 596 -8.29 -3.20 -6.87
CA PHE A 596 -9.30 -3.44 -5.84
C PHE A 596 -8.78 -2.99 -4.48
N THR A 597 -9.68 -2.59 -3.58
CA THR A 597 -9.28 -2.25 -2.22
C THR A 597 -9.21 -3.53 -1.38
N ALA A 598 -8.10 -3.73 -0.69
CA ALA A 598 -7.84 -4.94 0.07
C ALA A 598 -7.94 -4.68 1.58
N PRO A 599 -8.79 -5.42 2.32
CA PRO A 599 -8.67 -5.49 3.77
C PRO A 599 -7.25 -5.95 4.15
N THR A 600 -6.69 -5.33 5.18
CA THR A 600 -5.31 -5.58 5.62
C THR A 600 -5.26 -6.41 6.90
N ASP A 601 -4.12 -7.05 7.14
CA ASP A 601 -3.85 -7.88 8.30
C ASP A 601 -2.49 -7.54 8.92
N PRO A 602 -2.41 -6.47 9.75
CA PRO A 602 -1.12 -5.94 10.21
C PRO A 602 -0.29 -6.91 11.05
N ALA A 603 -0.93 -7.78 11.82
CA ALA A 603 -0.24 -8.82 12.59
C ALA A 603 0.43 -9.88 11.69
N HIS A 604 0.06 -9.95 10.42
CA HIS A 604 0.48 -10.98 9.47
C HIS A 604 1.15 -10.36 8.24
N SER A 605 2.33 -9.73 8.42
CA SER A 605 3.05 -8.99 7.36
C SER A 605 3.28 -9.80 6.06
N LEU A 606 3.59 -11.09 6.17
CA LEU A 606 3.69 -12.00 5.01
C LEU A 606 2.39 -12.10 4.20
N ASN A 607 1.26 -12.03 4.91
CA ASN A 607 -0.09 -12.19 4.38
C ASN A 607 -0.88 -10.88 4.49
N TYR A 608 -0.20 -9.72 4.36
CA TYR A 608 -0.75 -8.42 4.73
C TYR A 608 -2.08 -8.07 4.05
N THR A 609 -2.29 -8.45 2.79
CA THR A 609 -3.61 -8.30 2.13
C THR A 609 -4.47 -9.55 2.30
N LYS A 610 -5.75 -9.39 2.64
CA LYS A 610 -6.72 -10.49 2.78
C LYS A 610 -7.40 -10.89 1.47
N ALA A 611 -7.27 -10.03 0.45
CA ALA A 611 -7.87 -10.19 -0.86
C ALA A 611 -6.82 -10.28 -1.97
N GLY A 612 -7.10 -11.11 -2.98
CA GLY A 612 -6.25 -11.30 -4.14
C GLY A 612 -7.03 -11.71 -5.38
N LEU A 613 -6.45 -11.54 -6.58
CA LEU A 613 -7.04 -11.94 -7.85
C LEU A 613 -6.16 -12.98 -8.57
N GLY A 614 -6.78 -14.09 -8.94
CA GLY A 614 -6.26 -14.99 -9.97
C GLY A 614 -6.79 -14.56 -11.33
N VAL A 615 -5.92 -14.11 -12.23
CA VAL A 615 -6.33 -13.66 -13.58
C VAL A 615 -5.74 -14.55 -14.66
N ILE A 616 -6.62 -15.11 -15.50
CA ILE A 616 -6.26 -15.96 -16.64
C ILE A 616 -6.67 -15.24 -17.93
N PHE A 617 -5.71 -14.95 -18.79
CA PHE A 617 -5.97 -14.33 -20.09
C PHE A 617 -6.15 -15.38 -21.18
N ARG A 618 -7.24 -15.26 -21.94
CA ARG A 618 -7.55 -16.10 -23.10
C ARG A 618 -7.63 -15.22 -24.36
N PRO A 619 -6.70 -15.39 -25.31
CA PRO A 619 -6.65 -14.52 -26.49
C PRO A 619 -7.76 -14.82 -27.52
N ILE A 620 -8.34 -16.03 -27.49
CA ILE A 620 -9.34 -16.50 -28.45
C ILE A 620 -10.59 -16.96 -27.67
N GLY A 621 -11.41 -16.03 -27.21
CA GLY A 621 -12.65 -16.30 -26.50
C GLY A 621 -12.53 -17.31 -25.35
N ALA A 622 -13.46 -18.27 -25.33
CA ALA A 622 -13.55 -19.32 -24.31
C ALA A 622 -12.58 -20.51 -24.51
N ASP A 623 -11.65 -20.44 -25.46
CA ASP A 623 -10.72 -21.53 -25.76
C ASP A 623 -9.91 -21.92 -24.50
N LYS A 624 -9.59 -23.22 -24.36
CA LYS A 624 -8.81 -23.75 -23.23
C LYS A 624 -7.40 -23.14 -23.16
N LYS A 625 -6.85 -22.69 -24.30
CA LYS A 625 -5.50 -22.10 -24.35
C LYS A 625 -5.46 -20.73 -23.67
N SER A 626 -4.74 -20.65 -22.56
CA SER A 626 -4.40 -19.41 -21.86
C SER A 626 -2.93 -19.05 -22.04
N ILE A 627 -2.60 -17.76 -22.03
CA ILE A 627 -1.22 -17.28 -21.98
C ILE A 627 -1.04 -16.27 -20.85
N PRO A 628 0.15 -16.12 -20.25
CA PRO A 628 0.38 -15.13 -19.22
C PRO A 628 0.19 -13.69 -19.74
N PHE A 629 -0.54 -12.86 -18.99
CA PHE A 629 -0.69 -11.43 -19.31
C PHE A 629 0.14 -10.57 -18.36
N PHE A 630 -0.13 -10.66 -17.04
CA PHE A 630 0.42 -9.78 -16.00
C PHE A 630 1.79 -10.15 -15.43
N ASN A 631 2.38 -11.30 -15.81
CA ASN A 631 3.70 -11.69 -15.31
C ASN A 631 4.71 -10.54 -15.48
N GLN A 632 5.28 -10.10 -14.35
CA GLN A 632 6.29 -9.06 -14.30
C GLN A 632 7.67 -9.59 -14.69
N ASP A 633 8.34 -8.85 -15.58
CA ASP A 633 9.73 -9.09 -16.00
C ASP A 633 10.66 -7.95 -15.50
N LYS A 634 10.17 -7.06 -14.61
CA LYS A 634 10.76 -5.73 -14.32
C LYS A 634 11.41 -5.57 -12.94
N PHE A 635 11.52 -6.64 -12.15
CA PHE A 635 12.31 -6.63 -10.91
C PHE A 635 13.60 -7.42 -11.16
N ASP A 636 14.73 -6.86 -10.75
CA ASP A 636 16.07 -7.34 -11.10
C ASP A 636 16.45 -8.69 -10.46
N SER A 637 15.65 -9.21 -9.53
CA SER A 637 15.90 -10.51 -8.89
C SER A 637 14.69 -11.46 -8.95
N GLU A 638 14.99 -12.76 -9.14
CA GLU A 638 14.03 -13.85 -8.99
C GLU A 638 13.50 -13.95 -7.55
N SER A 639 14.27 -13.45 -6.57
CA SER A 639 13.89 -13.38 -5.15
C SER A 639 12.68 -12.47 -4.89
N ASP A 640 12.56 -11.37 -5.64
CA ASP A 640 11.44 -10.43 -5.56
C ASP A 640 10.18 -10.98 -6.25
N LEU A 641 10.40 -11.72 -7.35
CA LEU A 641 9.34 -12.30 -8.17
C LEU A 641 8.86 -13.64 -7.60
N ARG A 642 8.16 -13.58 -6.47
CA ARG A 642 7.35 -14.74 -6.06
C ARG A 642 6.23 -14.91 -7.09
N ARG A 643 6.22 -16.02 -7.84
CA ARG A 643 5.17 -16.36 -8.84
C ARG A 643 3.74 -16.21 -8.32
N ASP A 644 3.53 -16.35 -7.01
CA ASP A 644 2.22 -16.19 -6.36
C ASP A 644 2.01 -14.83 -5.68
N ALA A 645 3.03 -13.98 -5.48
CA ALA A 645 2.86 -12.67 -4.82
C ALA A 645 1.96 -11.73 -5.63
N GLN A 646 2.07 -11.77 -6.96
CA GLN A 646 1.21 -11.00 -7.87
C GLN A 646 -0.29 -11.25 -7.64
N LYS A 647 -0.66 -12.45 -7.18
CA LYS A 647 -2.07 -12.77 -6.88
C LYS A 647 -2.62 -11.93 -5.73
N TRP A 648 -1.76 -11.41 -4.85
CA TRP A 648 -2.14 -10.67 -3.65
C TRP A 648 -1.90 -9.17 -3.77
N GLU A 649 -1.40 -8.70 -4.92
CA GLU A 649 -1.25 -7.28 -5.24
C GLU A 649 -2.62 -6.65 -5.45
N SER A 650 -2.88 -5.51 -4.81
CA SER A 650 -4.13 -4.74 -4.93
C SER A 650 -4.28 -4.05 -6.30
N CYS A 651 -3.21 -4.04 -7.10
CA CYS A 651 -3.18 -3.51 -8.45
C CYS A 651 -2.30 -4.34 -9.38
N LEU A 652 -2.81 -4.64 -10.58
CA LEU A 652 -2.09 -5.33 -11.65
C LEU A 652 -2.21 -4.52 -12.93
N SER A 653 -1.11 -4.10 -13.54
CA SER A 653 -1.11 -3.36 -14.81
C SER A 653 -0.14 -3.96 -15.81
N ARG A 654 -0.54 -4.10 -17.07
CA ARG A 654 0.36 -4.54 -18.14
C ARG A 654 -0.12 -4.11 -19.51
N THR A 655 0.84 -3.85 -20.40
CA THR A 655 0.63 -3.69 -21.84
C THR A 655 1.25 -4.86 -22.59
N ARG A 656 0.50 -5.46 -23.52
CA ARG A 656 0.98 -6.52 -24.43
C ARG A 656 0.60 -6.19 -25.87
N ARG A 657 1.47 -6.58 -26.81
CA ARG A 657 1.25 -6.40 -28.26
C ARG A 657 1.04 -7.76 -28.91
N PHE A 658 0.09 -7.82 -29.83
CA PHE A 658 -0.35 -9.03 -30.51
C PHE A 658 -0.36 -8.82 -32.03
N ASN A 659 -0.10 -9.89 -32.78
CA ASN A 659 -0.27 -9.86 -34.23
C ASN A 659 -1.77 -9.93 -34.57
N PRO A 660 -2.22 -9.32 -35.68
CA PRO A 660 -3.56 -9.54 -36.19
C PRO A 660 -3.88 -11.04 -36.32
N GLY A 661 -5.08 -11.46 -35.93
CA GLY A 661 -5.52 -12.85 -36.00
C GLY A 661 -5.11 -13.75 -34.83
N THR A 662 -4.18 -13.32 -33.95
CA THR A 662 -3.92 -14.07 -32.71
C THR A 662 -4.92 -13.75 -31.59
N LEU A 663 -5.74 -12.72 -31.80
CA LEU A 663 -6.81 -12.31 -30.91
C LEU A 663 -8.15 -12.49 -31.62
N ASN A 664 -9.12 -13.06 -30.93
CA ASN A 664 -10.51 -13.14 -31.37
C ASN A 664 -11.41 -13.12 -30.14
N ASP A 665 -12.12 -12.02 -29.92
CA ASP A 665 -12.92 -11.77 -28.72
C ASP A 665 -12.21 -12.20 -27.42
N PRO A 666 -11.02 -11.63 -27.14
CA PRO A 666 -10.21 -12.03 -26.00
C PRO A 666 -10.93 -11.75 -24.67
N VAL A 667 -10.64 -12.56 -23.64
CA VAL A 667 -11.28 -12.45 -22.33
C VAL A 667 -10.30 -12.62 -21.17
N PHE A 668 -10.68 -12.13 -19.99
CA PHE A 668 -10.06 -12.47 -18.71
C PHE A 668 -11.01 -13.33 -17.89
N ASP A 669 -10.58 -14.52 -17.47
CA ASP A 669 -11.23 -15.22 -16.36
C ASP A 669 -10.60 -14.75 -15.05
N ILE A 670 -11.43 -14.42 -14.07
CA ILE A 670 -11.02 -13.78 -12.82
C ILE A 670 -11.57 -14.60 -11.65
N GLU A 671 -10.69 -15.05 -10.76
CA GLU A 671 -11.03 -15.73 -9.51
C GLU A 671 -10.64 -14.85 -8.32
N TYR A 672 -11.57 -14.65 -7.38
CA TYR A 672 -11.30 -13.98 -6.12
C TYR A 672 -10.68 -14.96 -5.10
N LEU A 673 -9.49 -14.61 -4.61
CA LEU A 673 -8.74 -15.34 -3.60
C LEU A 673 -8.86 -14.63 -2.25
N THR A 674 -9.31 -15.36 -1.24
CA THR A 674 -9.47 -14.87 0.15
C THR A 674 -8.45 -15.51 1.09
N ARG A 675 -8.03 -14.81 2.13
CA ARG A 675 -7.33 -15.38 3.30
C ARG A 675 -7.59 -14.52 4.54
N GLU A 676 -7.50 -15.13 5.72
CA GLU A 676 -7.60 -14.45 7.02
C GLU A 676 -6.49 -15.00 7.91
N GLU A 677 -5.56 -14.17 8.42
CA GLU A 677 -4.38 -14.63 9.17
C GLU A 677 -3.57 -15.71 8.44
N GLY A 678 -3.56 -15.69 7.10
CA GLY A 678 -2.95 -16.74 6.28
C GLY A 678 -3.74 -18.06 6.19
N LYS A 679 -4.93 -18.14 6.79
CA LYS A 679 -5.84 -19.31 6.78
C LYS A 679 -6.89 -19.20 5.68
N ALA A 680 -7.56 -20.32 5.41
CA ALA A 680 -8.78 -20.31 4.60
C ALA A 680 -9.93 -19.65 5.38
N VAL A 681 -10.70 -18.79 4.71
CA VAL A 681 -11.87 -18.13 5.30
C VAL A 681 -13.08 -19.05 5.18
N PRO A 682 -13.85 -19.29 6.27
CA PRO A 682 -15.10 -20.03 6.19
C PRO A 682 -16.09 -19.38 5.22
N SER A 683 -16.91 -20.17 4.51
CA SER A 683 -17.84 -19.64 3.50
C SER A 683 -18.86 -18.64 4.04
N LYS A 684 -19.19 -18.69 5.34
CA LYS A 684 -20.13 -17.76 5.99
C LYS A 684 -19.54 -16.36 6.25
N ASP A 685 -18.21 -16.26 6.33
CA ASP A 685 -17.48 -15.03 6.68
C ASP A 685 -16.87 -14.37 5.43
N GLN A 686 -17.18 -14.92 4.25
CA GLN A 686 -16.68 -14.49 2.95
C GLN A 686 -17.55 -13.37 2.37
N VAL A 687 -16.96 -12.20 2.17
CA VAL A 687 -17.63 -11.03 1.56
C VAL A 687 -17.27 -10.88 0.08
N PRO A 688 -18.14 -10.30 -0.76
CA PRO A 688 -17.80 -9.99 -2.15
C PRO A 688 -16.66 -8.96 -2.24
N LEU A 689 -15.81 -9.06 -3.27
CA LEU A 689 -14.74 -8.09 -3.54
C LEU A 689 -15.14 -7.11 -4.65
N PRO A 690 -15.37 -5.82 -4.36
CA PRO A 690 -15.43 -4.78 -5.38
C PRO A 690 -14.10 -4.68 -6.12
N TYR A 691 -14.16 -4.64 -7.45
CA TYR A 691 -12.99 -4.50 -8.30
C TYR A 691 -13.27 -3.53 -9.46
N VAL A 692 -12.18 -2.97 -9.98
CA VAL A 692 -12.18 -2.21 -11.22
C VAL A 692 -11.21 -2.85 -12.20
N LEU A 693 -11.63 -2.92 -13.46
CA LEU A 693 -10.78 -3.25 -14.59
C LEU A 693 -10.85 -2.09 -15.60
N VAL A 694 -9.71 -1.56 -16.01
CA VAL A 694 -9.59 -0.62 -17.14
C VAL A 694 -8.84 -1.32 -18.26
N VAL A 695 -9.44 -1.39 -19.45
CA VAL A 695 -8.82 -2.00 -20.64
C VAL A 695 -8.78 -1.01 -21.78
N THR A 696 -7.62 -0.86 -22.40
CA THR A 696 -7.47 -0.14 -23.67
C THR A 696 -7.08 -1.12 -24.76
N VAL A 697 -7.85 -1.13 -25.84
CA VAL A 697 -7.50 -1.79 -27.10
C VAL A 697 -7.14 -0.70 -28.10
N SER A 698 -5.91 -0.70 -28.59
CA SER A 698 -5.43 0.28 -29.57
C SER A 698 -4.73 -0.37 -30.76
N VAL A 699 -4.95 0.21 -31.94
CA VAL A 699 -4.34 -0.22 -33.20
C VAL A 699 -3.93 1.02 -33.99
N ALA A 700 -2.67 1.45 -33.83
CA ALA A 700 -2.17 2.77 -34.26
C ALA A 700 -2.58 3.20 -35.69
N ASN A 701 -2.58 2.29 -36.66
CA ASN A 701 -2.88 2.60 -38.06
C ASN A 701 -4.34 2.27 -38.47
N THR A 702 -5.25 2.09 -37.50
CA THR A 702 -6.66 1.77 -37.73
C THR A 702 -7.57 2.79 -37.05
N PRO A 703 -7.99 3.87 -37.74
CA PRO A 703 -9.02 4.77 -37.23
C PRO A 703 -10.38 4.08 -37.10
N GLY A 704 -11.30 4.66 -36.33
CA GLY A 704 -12.65 4.16 -36.10
C GLY A 704 -12.76 3.00 -35.11
N VAL A 705 -11.67 2.61 -34.44
CA VAL A 705 -11.68 1.55 -33.40
C VAL A 705 -12.65 1.91 -32.29
N TYR A 706 -12.62 3.17 -31.83
CA TYR A 706 -13.50 3.68 -30.78
C TYR A 706 -14.99 3.48 -31.13
N ASN A 707 -15.40 4.05 -32.27
CA ASN A 707 -16.79 4.00 -32.73
C ASN A 707 -17.23 2.57 -33.06
N ASN A 708 -16.34 1.75 -33.60
CA ASN A 708 -16.66 0.37 -33.90
C ASN A 708 -16.92 -0.46 -32.63
N VAL A 709 -16.14 -0.24 -31.56
CA VAL A 709 -16.39 -0.87 -30.26
C VAL A 709 -17.77 -0.47 -29.73
N LEU A 710 -18.12 0.82 -29.71
CA LEU A 710 -19.46 1.26 -29.28
C LEU A 710 -20.59 0.71 -30.17
N GLN A 711 -20.36 0.60 -31.49
CA GLN A 711 -21.33 0.03 -32.41
C GLN A 711 -21.55 -1.46 -32.17
N ARG A 712 -20.49 -2.22 -31.86
CA ARG A 712 -20.54 -3.66 -31.63
C ARG A 712 -21.14 -3.99 -30.25
N TYR A 713 -20.77 -3.25 -29.21
CA TYR A 713 -21.20 -3.50 -27.83
C TYR A 713 -22.19 -2.43 -27.37
N LYS A 714 -23.48 -2.62 -27.68
CA LYS A 714 -24.54 -1.62 -27.49
C LYS A 714 -24.79 -1.19 -26.03
N THR A 715 -24.35 -1.99 -25.07
CA THR A 715 -24.46 -1.69 -23.65
C THR A 715 -23.40 -0.69 -23.17
N LEU A 716 -22.30 -0.56 -23.93
CA LEU A 716 -21.24 0.39 -23.61
C LEU A 716 -21.63 1.80 -24.01
N GLN A 717 -21.26 2.78 -23.19
CA GLN A 717 -21.53 4.20 -23.44
C GLN A 717 -20.36 5.06 -22.99
N PRO A 718 -20.03 6.15 -23.70
CA PRO A 718 -19.09 7.14 -23.20
C PRO A 718 -19.53 7.69 -21.83
N VAL A 719 -18.58 7.93 -20.93
CA VAL A 719 -18.87 8.60 -19.65
C VAL A 719 -19.45 10.00 -19.91
N LYS A 720 -20.38 10.42 -19.05
CA LYS A 720 -21.03 11.73 -19.16
C LYS A 720 -20.22 12.78 -18.42
N VAL A 721 -20.07 13.94 -19.05
CA VAL A 721 -19.45 15.14 -18.46
C VAL A 721 -20.56 15.98 -17.85
N ALA A 722 -20.32 16.52 -16.65
CA ALA A 722 -21.27 17.39 -15.98
C ALA A 722 -21.56 18.65 -16.83
N THR A 723 -22.83 18.98 -17.04
CA THR A 723 -23.22 20.15 -17.85
C THR A 723 -23.12 21.42 -17.00
N GLN A 724 -22.19 22.32 -17.31
CA GLN A 724 -22.04 23.57 -16.55
C GLN A 724 -23.15 24.56 -16.91
N ILE A 725 -24.16 24.72 -16.04
CA ILE A 725 -25.12 25.82 -16.15
C ILE A 725 -24.42 27.11 -15.72
N HIS A 726 -24.02 27.92 -16.70
CA HIS A 726 -23.57 29.28 -16.45
C HIS A 726 -24.79 30.15 -16.10
N ILE A 727 -25.09 30.31 -14.81
CA ILE A 727 -25.99 31.38 -14.38
C ILE A 727 -25.18 32.67 -14.45
N LYS A 728 -25.34 33.44 -15.54
CA LYS A 728 -24.90 34.84 -15.56
C LYS A 728 -25.66 35.57 -14.45
N LYS A 729 -24.96 35.99 -13.40
CA LYS A 729 -25.45 37.02 -12.49
C LYS A 729 -25.14 38.39 -13.06
#